data_AF-Q18IW6-F1
#
_entry.id   AF-Q18IW6-F1
#
_cell.length_a   1.000
_cell.length_b   1.000
_cell.length_c   1.000
_cell.angle_alpha   90.00
_cell.angle_beta   90.00
_cell.angle_gamma   90.00
#
_symmetry.space_group_name_H-M   'P 1'
#
loop_
_entity.id
_entity.type
_entity.pdbx_description
1 polymer ?
#
loop_
_entity_poly.entity_id
_entity_poly.type
_entity_poly.pdbx_seq_one_letter_code
_entity_poly.pdbx_strand_id
1 'polypeptide(L)'
;MNCQYTATPEKSQFSSLTAMWSCPHESHQEGEHCVFHMTPEERRHHDITPQDIHATLLSELEAEANDKKEFIGAHIPYLDLDYIDVETDNQYPLDFRHTTIKNGISAAHARFEERVDLRNSTVGGLHAPNCEFEDGLLASKAVFTDVVTLSETVFNGDTVDFTDTTFEQSLVCEEITVAVDLFFEHAEFNGRVSFDGAWFAEQASTIDDNTIFNHAIFHDIASFKHTSFYYTAFQDVTFYDMTTFKQATANGTIRLNGSTFHAAADFDELHCEEDISFGDVVFHGKAFFRGVSVIGGADVLADDFSLANTRFNAETTFERGTFGFTNAEDAKFNACVNFERSTFSDDADFVNTTFADTADFDEVIFDGDVAFTNTTFDADAVFRGAEFNGGTNYIESDAVFNNVTFTQKADFSDTDIVSIEFNRTEFQSDVDFTDAEITETFIIENPVFVDDPYLDFTDATIEEGTIMQPDRGWGHFDFTQATVGDVLLTAADQVDRRELLDYFRFCDTTFDTFDFSQHLEYLDRNNWVLHTFAHPETEFTPALELTPARIEKTYLKAKSSASAQSNIKAAGEFRVKRQQYARRKFTQIAADSAEPIRTRIRNGLRTAENLFLEFSCGYGLRLYRITTVFILVPLIAAILFTFAGPLFETSAGQASLSQALNATSTRTLLLNVYFSYITFLTIGYGGIGPLGLGARFLAAILVYLNVILAGLFIYSLIKRSEI
;
A
#
# COMPACT_ATOMS: atom_id res chain seq x y z
N MET A 1 46.29 -56.31 -31.72
CA MET A 1 45.91 -56.83 -30.38
C MET A 1 45.03 -55.77 -29.74
N ASN A 2 44.10 -56.10 -28.86
CA ASN A 2 43.25 -55.09 -28.24
C ASN A 2 43.94 -54.49 -27.01
N CYS A 3 43.64 -53.24 -26.71
CA CYS A 3 44.11 -52.53 -25.52
C CYS A 3 43.76 -53.31 -24.23
N GLN A 4 44.71 -53.42 -23.30
CA GLN A 4 44.50 -54.11 -22.01
C GLN A 4 43.81 -53.23 -20.95
N TYR A 5 43.47 -51.98 -21.27
CA TYR A 5 42.80 -51.09 -20.33
C TYR A 5 41.40 -51.60 -20.00
N THR A 6 41.11 -51.71 -18.71
CA THR A 6 39.80 -52.10 -18.18
C THR A 6 39.34 -51.14 -17.10
N ALA A 7 38.05 -50.80 -17.12
CA ALA A 7 37.40 -49.99 -16.10
C ALA A 7 36.42 -50.87 -15.31
N THR A 8 36.55 -50.89 -13.99
CA THR A 8 35.77 -51.76 -13.11
C THR A 8 34.90 -50.91 -12.18
N PRO A 9 33.58 -51.22 -12.04
CA PRO A 9 32.67 -50.49 -11.15
C PRO A 9 33.11 -50.45 -9.68
N GLU A 10 33.86 -51.46 -9.22
CA GLU A 10 34.34 -51.59 -7.83
C GLU A 10 35.38 -50.51 -7.44
N LYS A 11 35.99 -49.84 -8.41
CA LYS A 11 36.84 -48.67 -8.15
C LYS A 11 35.94 -47.45 -8.02
N SER A 12 36.06 -46.69 -6.92
CA SER A 12 35.21 -45.53 -6.64
C SER A 12 35.15 -44.50 -7.77
N GLN A 13 36.21 -44.42 -8.59
CA GLN A 13 36.27 -43.52 -9.75
C GLN A 13 35.44 -43.97 -10.95
N PHE A 14 34.86 -45.18 -11.02
CA PHE A 14 34.07 -45.68 -12.16
C PHE A 14 32.67 -46.15 -11.77
N SER A 15 32.10 -45.60 -10.70
CA SER A 15 30.81 -46.04 -10.14
C SER A 15 29.62 -45.91 -11.09
N SER A 16 29.75 -45.15 -12.18
CA SER A 16 28.72 -45.03 -13.24
C SER A 16 28.69 -46.21 -14.22
N LEU A 17 29.62 -47.17 -14.12
CA LEU A 17 29.61 -48.39 -14.90
C LEU A 17 28.79 -49.49 -14.21
N THR A 18 27.97 -50.21 -14.98
CA THR A 18 27.15 -51.34 -14.47
C THR A 18 27.87 -52.68 -14.50
N ALA A 19 28.94 -52.80 -15.29
CA ALA A 19 29.76 -53.99 -15.45
C ALA A 19 31.22 -53.63 -15.76
N MET A 20 32.11 -54.62 -15.72
CA MET A 20 33.50 -54.45 -16.16
C MET A 20 33.52 -54.08 -17.66
N TRP A 21 34.17 -52.96 -17.97
CA TRP A 21 34.37 -52.47 -19.33
C TRP A 21 35.80 -52.73 -19.79
N SER A 22 35.98 -53.10 -21.06
CA SER A 22 37.28 -53.32 -21.71
C SER A 22 37.37 -52.47 -22.96
N CYS A 23 38.50 -51.79 -23.13
CA CYS A 23 38.71 -50.87 -24.26
C CYS A 23 38.57 -51.60 -25.62
N PRO A 24 37.74 -51.08 -26.56
CA PRO A 24 37.54 -51.70 -27.87
C PRO A 24 38.68 -51.43 -28.86
N HIS A 25 39.53 -50.43 -28.58
CA HIS A 25 40.57 -49.93 -29.49
C HIS A 25 41.79 -50.86 -29.57
N GLU A 26 42.46 -50.88 -30.72
CA GLU A 26 43.69 -51.64 -30.92
C GLU A 26 44.85 -51.06 -30.07
N SER A 27 45.65 -51.95 -29.48
CA SER A 27 46.88 -51.60 -28.77
C SER A 27 47.95 -51.11 -29.75
N HIS A 28 48.78 -50.16 -29.33
CA HIS A 28 49.94 -49.74 -30.11
C HIS A 28 50.89 -50.92 -30.39
N GLN A 29 51.60 -50.92 -31.53
CA GLN A 29 52.45 -52.04 -31.96
C GLN A 29 53.54 -52.42 -30.95
N GLU A 30 53.97 -51.45 -30.15
CA GLU A 30 55.05 -51.59 -29.15
C GLU A 30 54.56 -51.52 -27.70
N GLY A 31 53.24 -51.67 -27.44
CA GLY A 31 52.68 -51.54 -26.09
C GLY A 31 51.42 -52.37 -25.85
N GLU A 32 50.99 -52.42 -24.58
CA GLU A 32 49.77 -53.13 -24.14
C GLU A 32 48.51 -52.25 -24.18
N HIS A 33 48.67 -50.93 -24.33
CA HIS A 33 47.59 -49.94 -24.35
C HIS A 33 47.43 -49.31 -25.75
N CYS A 34 46.22 -48.86 -26.07
CA CYS A 34 46.00 -47.99 -27.23
C CYS A 34 46.56 -46.59 -26.94
N VAL A 35 46.69 -45.78 -27.99
CA VAL A 35 47.25 -44.42 -27.87
C VAL A 35 46.48 -43.54 -26.87
N PHE A 36 45.18 -43.80 -26.65
CA PHE A 36 44.30 -43.06 -25.72
C PHE A 36 44.51 -43.39 -24.24
N HIS A 37 44.88 -44.63 -23.91
CA HIS A 37 45.13 -45.08 -22.53
C HIS A 37 46.61 -45.11 -22.15
N MET A 38 47.51 -44.80 -23.08
CA MET A 38 48.91 -44.53 -22.76
C MET A 38 49.07 -43.27 -21.92
N THR A 39 49.95 -43.34 -20.93
CA THR A 39 50.40 -42.18 -20.16
C THR A 39 51.17 -41.19 -21.05
N PRO A 40 51.25 -39.90 -20.68
CA PRO A 40 52.07 -38.92 -21.41
C PRO A 40 53.55 -39.30 -21.50
N GLU A 41 54.07 -40.11 -20.57
CA GLU A 41 55.45 -40.62 -20.62
C GLU A 41 55.60 -41.73 -21.67
N GLU A 42 54.68 -42.69 -21.72
CA GLU A 42 54.67 -43.76 -22.73
C GLU A 42 54.51 -43.17 -24.14
N ARG A 43 53.64 -42.18 -24.33
CA ARG A 43 53.49 -41.49 -25.63
C ARG A 43 54.79 -40.85 -26.10
N ARG A 44 55.51 -40.15 -25.20
CA ARG A 44 56.81 -39.56 -25.51
C ARG A 44 57.87 -40.62 -25.80
N HIS A 45 57.80 -41.79 -25.17
CA HIS A 45 58.73 -42.88 -25.43
C HIS A 45 58.57 -43.46 -26.85
N HIS A 46 57.34 -43.49 -27.37
CA HIS A 46 57.02 -43.98 -28.71
C HIS A 46 56.93 -42.87 -29.76
N ASP A 47 57.43 -41.65 -29.47
CA ASP A 47 57.37 -40.48 -30.36
C ASP A 47 55.94 -40.13 -30.86
N ILE A 48 54.91 -40.49 -30.08
CA ILE A 48 53.50 -40.22 -30.40
C ILE A 48 53.20 -38.76 -30.06
N THR A 49 52.86 -37.97 -31.06
CA THR A 49 52.51 -36.55 -30.91
C THR A 49 51.02 -36.36 -30.57
N PRO A 50 50.62 -35.21 -30.01
CA PRO A 50 49.21 -34.86 -29.86
C PRO A 50 48.43 -34.91 -31.18
N GLN A 51 49.05 -34.54 -32.30
CA GLN A 51 48.45 -34.61 -33.62
C GLN A 51 48.18 -36.05 -34.06
N ASP A 52 49.06 -37.00 -33.73
CA ASP A 52 48.85 -38.42 -34.03
C ASP A 52 47.63 -38.97 -33.27
N ILE A 53 47.46 -38.56 -32.01
CA ILE A 53 46.31 -38.96 -31.18
C ILE A 53 45.01 -38.38 -31.74
N HIS A 54 45.02 -37.10 -32.12
CA HIS A 54 43.86 -36.42 -32.72
C HIS A 54 43.47 -37.05 -34.06
N ALA A 55 44.43 -37.30 -34.95
CA ALA A 55 44.18 -37.98 -36.22
C ALA A 55 43.64 -39.41 -36.03
N THR A 56 44.16 -40.14 -35.03
CA THR A 56 43.64 -41.48 -34.68
C THR A 56 42.20 -41.38 -34.19
N LEU A 57 41.89 -40.40 -33.34
CA LEU A 57 40.54 -40.20 -32.82
C LEU A 57 39.53 -39.86 -33.93
N LEU A 58 39.86 -38.91 -34.81
CA LEU A 58 39.01 -38.57 -35.95
C LEU A 58 38.76 -39.78 -36.85
N SER A 59 39.80 -40.57 -37.13
CA SER A 59 39.65 -41.82 -37.90
C SER A 59 38.73 -42.82 -37.23
N GLU A 60 38.71 -42.92 -35.90
CA GLU A 60 37.78 -43.79 -35.16
C GLU A 60 36.35 -43.23 -35.15
N LEU A 61 36.19 -41.91 -35.10
CA LEU A 61 34.89 -41.24 -35.16
C LEU A 61 34.23 -41.32 -36.55
N GLU A 62 35.01 -41.29 -37.63
CA GLU A 62 34.54 -41.40 -39.02
C GLU A 62 34.34 -42.86 -39.49
N ALA A 63 34.82 -43.86 -38.73
CA ALA A 63 34.79 -45.25 -39.16
C ALA A 63 33.38 -45.87 -39.11
N GLU A 64 32.79 -46.14 -40.27
CA GLU A 64 31.49 -46.84 -40.41
C GLU A 64 31.45 -48.21 -39.72
N ALA A 65 32.60 -48.89 -39.60
CA ALA A 65 32.71 -50.22 -39.01
C ALA A 65 32.94 -50.23 -37.49
N ASN A 66 33.07 -49.06 -36.85
CA ASN A 66 33.28 -48.97 -35.41
C ASN A 66 31.94 -48.86 -34.68
N ASP A 67 31.39 -50.02 -34.31
CA ASP A 67 30.12 -50.11 -33.56
C ASP A 67 30.20 -49.59 -32.11
N LYS A 68 31.37 -49.14 -31.63
CA LYS A 68 31.59 -48.72 -30.23
C LYS A 68 32.56 -47.54 -30.13
N LYS A 69 32.03 -46.33 -30.28
CA LYS A 69 32.75 -45.06 -30.09
C LYS A 69 32.98 -44.75 -28.60
N GLU A 70 33.64 -45.68 -27.90
CA GLU A 70 33.84 -45.66 -26.45
C GLU A 70 35.31 -45.34 -26.09
N PHE A 71 35.54 -44.24 -25.38
CA PHE A 71 36.85 -43.72 -24.99
C PHE A 71 37.01 -43.63 -23.45
N ILE A 72 36.29 -44.45 -22.70
CA ILE A 72 36.19 -44.37 -21.24
C ILE A 72 37.58 -44.36 -20.56
N GLY A 73 37.85 -43.35 -19.73
CA GLY A 73 39.13 -43.22 -19.02
C GLY A 73 40.33 -42.79 -19.89
N ALA A 74 40.10 -42.38 -21.13
CA ALA A 74 41.14 -41.90 -22.03
C ALA A 74 41.74 -40.56 -21.57
N HIS A 75 43.02 -40.35 -21.91
CA HIS A 75 43.71 -39.07 -21.73
C HIS A 75 43.88 -38.39 -23.09
N ILE A 76 43.05 -37.42 -23.44
CA ILE A 76 43.05 -36.78 -24.76
C ILE A 76 43.73 -35.41 -24.64
N PRO A 77 44.76 -35.08 -25.46
CA PRO A 77 45.42 -33.79 -25.36
C PRO A 77 44.51 -32.60 -25.70
N TYR A 78 43.79 -32.71 -26.81
CA TYR A 78 42.79 -31.76 -27.30
C TYR A 78 41.86 -32.50 -28.25
N LEU A 79 40.66 -31.96 -28.44
CA LEU A 79 39.67 -32.49 -29.37
C LEU A 79 39.24 -31.37 -30.30
N ASP A 80 39.60 -31.46 -31.57
CA ASP A 80 39.16 -30.52 -32.61
C ASP A 80 38.19 -31.25 -33.54
N LEU A 81 36.94 -30.81 -33.49
CA LEU A 81 35.75 -31.35 -34.15
C LEU A 81 35.03 -30.24 -34.92
N ASP A 82 35.72 -29.15 -35.25
CA ASP A 82 35.10 -28.05 -35.98
C ASP A 82 34.55 -28.56 -37.33
N TYR A 83 33.32 -28.16 -37.66
CA TYR A 83 32.59 -28.55 -38.88
C TYR A 83 32.37 -30.05 -39.07
N ILE A 84 32.53 -30.88 -38.04
CA ILE A 84 32.23 -32.30 -38.15
C ILE A 84 30.73 -32.52 -38.18
N ASP A 85 30.28 -33.48 -39.00
CA ASP A 85 28.93 -34.04 -38.96
C ASP A 85 29.07 -35.50 -38.52
N VAL A 86 28.72 -35.79 -37.27
CA VAL A 86 28.82 -37.15 -36.72
C VAL A 86 27.46 -37.83 -36.83
N GLU A 87 27.24 -38.48 -37.97
CA GLU A 87 26.12 -39.37 -38.26
C GLU A 87 26.61 -40.83 -38.15
N THR A 88 25.88 -41.69 -37.43
CA THR A 88 26.18 -43.14 -37.38
C THR A 88 24.95 -43.98 -37.70
N ASP A 89 25.17 -45.09 -38.41
CA ASP A 89 24.10 -46.04 -38.74
C ASP A 89 23.53 -46.78 -37.50
N ASN A 90 24.13 -46.63 -36.31
CA ASN A 90 23.89 -47.52 -35.16
C ASN A 90 23.45 -46.84 -33.84
N GLN A 91 23.18 -45.53 -33.83
CA GLN A 91 22.66 -44.78 -32.67
C GLN A 91 23.49 -44.95 -31.38
N TYR A 92 24.78 -45.28 -31.48
CA TYR A 92 25.63 -45.47 -30.31
C TYR A 92 26.22 -44.13 -29.84
N PRO A 93 26.16 -43.82 -28.54
CA PRO A 93 26.66 -42.56 -27.99
C PRO A 93 28.18 -42.43 -28.14
N LEU A 94 28.65 -41.19 -28.27
CA LEU A 94 30.05 -40.82 -28.14
C LEU A 94 30.44 -40.82 -26.64
N ASP A 95 30.93 -41.97 -26.16
CA ASP A 95 31.19 -42.20 -24.74
C ASP A 95 32.61 -41.79 -24.32
N PHE A 96 32.71 -40.59 -23.76
CA PHE A 96 33.91 -40.00 -23.19
C PHE A 96 33.88 -39.99 -21.66
N ARG A 97 33.15 -40.89 -21.00
CA ARG A 97 33.07 -40.90 -19.54
C ARG A 97 34.44 -41.06 -18.89
N HIS A 98 34.64 -40.38 -17.75
CA HIS A 98 35.88 -40.44 -16.97
C HIS A 98 37.14 -40.04 -17.73
N THR A 99 37.00 -39.30 -18.84
CA THR A 99 38.14 -38.88 -19.64
C THR A 99 38.81 -37.64 -19.07
N THR A 100 40.06 -37.42 -19.45
CA THR A 100 40.75 -36.15 -19.25
C THR A 100 41.06 -35.54 -20.61
N ILE A 101 40.41 -34.44 -20.97
CA ILE A 101 40.60 -33.72 -22.23
C ILE A 101 41.31 -32.39 -21.93
N LYS A 102 42.64 -32.44 -21.89
CA LYS A 102 43.45 -31.41 -21.21
C LYS A 102 43.26 -30.00 -21.77
N ASN A 103 43.28 -29.83 -23.09
CA ASN A 103 43.16 -28.53 -23.76
C ASN A 103 41.74 -28.31 -24.32
N GLY A 104 40.75 -29.07 -23.83
CA GLY A 104 39.35 -28.89 -24.18
C GLY A 104 38.94 -29.46 -25.54
N ILE A 105 37.72 -29.11 -25.90
CA ILE A 105 37.00 -29.53 -27.10
C ILE A 105 36.66 -28.26 -27.92
N SER A 106 37.04 -28.23 -29.19
CA SER A 106 36.54 -27.31 -30.20
C SER A 106 35.56 -28.07 -31.09
N ALA A 107 34.35 -27.55 -31.24
CA ALA A 107 33.27 -28.14 -32.03
C ALA A 107 32.44 -27.03 -32.68
N ALA A 108 33.11 -25.97 -33.16
CA ALA A 108 32.42 -24.87 -33.82
C ALA A 108 31.75 -25.35 -35.10
N HIS A 109 30.47 -25.02 -35.28
CA HIS A 109 29.66 -25.49 -36.43
C HIS A 109 29.56 -27.01 -36.57
N ALA A 110 29.78 -27.77 -35.50
CA ALA A 110 29.61 -29.21 -35.51
C ALA A 110 28.13 -29.61 -35.41
N ARG A 111 27.80 -30.80 -35.91
CA ARG A 111 26.51 -31.46 -35.70
C ARG A 111 26.75 -32.85 -35.13
N PHE A 112 26.13 -33.12 -33.99
CA PHE A 112 26.17 -34.41 -33.31
C PHE A 112 24.78 -35.01 -33.33
N GLU A 113 24.54 -35.98 -34.22
CA GLU A 113 23.28 -36.74 -34.21
C GLU A 113 23.23 -37.69 -32.99
N GLU A 114 24.40 -38.20 -32.61
CA GLU A 114 24.58 -39.08 -31.46
C GLU A 114 24.83 -38.30 -30.16
N ARG A 115 24.36 -38.87 -29.05
CA ARG A 115 24.60 -38.31 -27.71
C ARG A 115 26.08 -38.23 -27.37
N VAL A 116 26.48 -37.11 -26.79
CA VAL A 116 27.84 -36.90 -26.26
C VAL A 116 27.85 -37.13 -24.75
N ASP A 117 28.64 -38.08 -24.26
CA ASP A 117 28.70 -38.43 -22.83
C ASP A 117 30.08 -38.12 -22.23
N LEU A 118 30.16 -37.02 -21.49
CA LEU A 118 31.32 -36.51 -20.75
C LEU A 118 31.23 -36.76 -19.24
N ARG A 119 30.30 -37.58 -18.74
CA ARG A 119 30.09 -37.71 -17.29
C ARG A 119 31.36 -38.10 -16.54
N ASN A 120 31.59 -37.48 -15.39
CA ASN A 120 32.76 -37.68 -14.52
C ASN A 120 34.11 -37.34 -15.20
N SER A 121 34.12 -36.51 -16.25
CA SER A 121 35.34 -36.16 -16.98
C SER A 121 35.93 -34.83 -16.52
N THR A 122 37.23 -34.63 -16.74
CA THR A 122 37.88 -33.32 -16.60
C THR A 122 38.22 -32.79 -17.97
N VAL A 123 37.62 -31.68 -18.35
CA VAL A 123 37.76 -31.05 -19.67
C VAL A 123 38.41 -29.68 -19.47
N GLY A 124 39.30 -29.29 -20.40
CA GLY A 124 39.84 -27.92 -20.49
C GLY A 124 38.70 -26.91 -20.62
N GLY A 125 38.34 -26.55 -21.85
CA GLY A 125 37.11 -25.82 -22.16
C GLY A 125 36.25 -26.59 -23.17
N LEU A 126 35.08 -26.05 -23.48
CA LEU A 126 34.23 -26.53 -24.57
C LEU A 126 33.82 -25.33 -25.40
N HIS A 127 34.37 -25.23 -26.61
CA HIS A 127 34.09 -24.17 -27.56
C HIS A 127 33.25 -24.74 -28.71
N ALA A 128 31.93 -24.63 -28.62
CA ALA A 128 31.00 -25.19 -29.59
C ALA A 128 29.97 -24.15 -30.08
N PRO A 129 30.38 -22.95 -30.53
CA PRO A 129 29.44 -21.98 -31.07
C PRO A 129 28.79 -22.52 -32.36
N ASN A 130 27.53 -22.16 -32.60
CA ASN A 130 26.77 -22.59 -33.78
C ASN A 130 26.73 -24.13 -33.93
N CYS A 131 26.81 -24.87 -32.83
CA CYS A 131 26.79 -26.33 -32.81
C CYS A 131 25.34 -26.85 -32.67
N GLU A 132 25.09 -28.05 -33.17
CA GLU A 132 23.80 -28.76 -32.99
C GLU A 132 24.03 -30.10 -32.28
N PHE A 133 23.36 -30.32 -31.16
CA PHE A 133 23.31 -31.59 -30.44
C PHE A 133 21.90 -32.17 -30.55
N GLU A 134 21.71 -33.27 -31.29
CA GLU A 134 20.38 -33.84 -31.58
C GLU A 134 19.94 -35.00 -30.68
N ASP A 135 20.85 -35.60 -29.92
CA ASP A 135 20.52 -36.60 -28.87
C ASP A 135 21.15 -36.21 -27.51
N GLY A 136 21.45 -34.92 -27.33
CA GLY A 136 21.83 -34.34 -26.05
C GLY A 136 23.31 -34.43 -25.66
N LEU A 137 23.60 -33.86 -24.48
CA LEU A 137 24.94 -33.71 -23.91
C LEU A 137 24.91 -34.06 -22.42
N LEU A 138 25.55 -35.17 -22.04
CA LEU A 138 25.63 -35.60 -20.64
C LEU A 138 27.00 -35.26 -20.08
N ALA A 139 27.06 -34.29 -19.17
CA ALA A 139 28.29 -33.86 -18.51
C ALA A 139 28.18 -33.87 -16.98
N SER A 140 27.24 -34.64 -16.40
CA SER A 140 27.12 -34.72 -14.94
C SER A 140 28.41 -35.15 -14.24
N LYS A 141 28.74 -34.44 -13.15
CA LYS A 141 30.00 -34.57 -12.38
C LYS A 141 31.26 -34.26 -13.20
N ALA A 142 31.13 -33.59 -14.34
CA ALA A 142 32.28 -33.11 -15.08
C ALA A 142 32.88 -31.87 -14.41
N VAL A 143 34.16 -31.62 -14.71
CA VAL A 143 34.86 -30.38 -14.33
C VAL A 143 35.40 -29.73 -15.59
N PHE A 144 34.91 -28.54 -15.90
CA PHE A 144 35.44 -27.68 -16.96
C PHE A 144 36.43 -26.69 -16.34
N THR A 145 37.70 -26.81 -16.69
CA THR A 145 38.82 -26.07 -16.08
C THR A 145 39.16 -24.74 -16.77
N ASP A 146 38.54 -24.49 -17.93
CA ASP A 146 38.66 -23.32 -18.79
C ASP A 146 37.26 -22.95 -19.33
N VAL A 147 37.18 -21.86 -20.11
CA VAL A 147 35.94 -21.27 -20.60
C VAL A 147 35.11 -22.27 -21.42
N VAL A 148 33.79 -22.26 -21.16
CA VAL A 148 32.80 -22.98 -21.98
C VAL A 148 31.99 -21.95 -22.76
N THR A 149 31.93 -22.11 -24.08
CA THR A 149 31.20 -21.25 -25.00
C THR A 149 30.30 -22.09 -25.90
N LEU A 150 29.00 -21.89 -25.76
CA LEU A 150 27.93 -22.56 -26.46
C LEU A 150 27.06 -21.54 -27.21
N SER A 151 27.63 -20.41 -27.64
CA SER A 151 26.84 -19.34 -28.28
C SER A 151 26.14 -19.82 -29.55
N GLU A 152 24.86 -19.51 -29.72
CA GLU A 152 24.03 -19.93 -30.85
C GLU A 152 23.97 -21.48 -31.02
N THR A 153 24.25 -22.23 -29.96
CA THR A 153 24.11 -23.71 -29.95
C THR A 153 22.65 -24.12 -29.83
N VAL A 154 22.27 -25.17 -30.56
CA VAL A 154 20.94 -25.78 -30.51
C VAL A 154 21.01 -27.15 -29.86
N PHE A 155 20.16 -27.36 -28.85
CA PHE A 155 19.97 -28.64 -28.18
C PHE A 155 18.57 -29.18 -28.50
N ASN A 156 18.56 -30.28 -29.25
CA ASN A 156 17.37 -31.04 -29.66
C ASN A 156 17.51 -32.50 -29.16
N GLY A 157 16.41 -33.25 -29.12
CA GLY A 157 16.44 -34.68 -28.77
C GLY A 157 16.01 -35.02 -27.35
N ASP A 158 16.93 -35.61 -26.58
CA ASP A 158 16.67 -36.20 -25.25
C ASP A 158 16.91 -35.21 -24.10
N THR A 159 18.17 -35.00 -23.69
CA THR A 159 18.47 -34.16 -22.51
C THR A 159 19.88 -33.58 -22.50
N VAL A 160 20.04 -32.45 -21.81
CA VAL A 160 21.32 -31.85 -21.47
C VAL A 160 21.51 -31.89 -19.96
N ASP A 161 22.49 -32.67 -19.48
CA ASP A 161 22.70 -32.94 -18.06
C ASP A 161 24.05 -32.42 -17.58
N PHE A 162 24.03 -31.33 -16.82
CA PHE A 162 25.15 -30.75 -16.10
C PHE A 162 25.01 -30.91 -14.57
N THR A 163 24.27 -31.90 -14.09
CA THR A 163 24.11 -32.17 -12.65
C THR A 163 25.45 -32.38 -11.96
N ASP A 164 25.68 -31.77 -10.79
CA ASP A 164 26.94 -31.82 -10.02
C ASP A 164 28.18 -31.34 -10.83
N THR A 165 28.00 -30.54 -11.88
CA THR A 165 29.12 -30.06 -12.73
C THR A 165 29.79 -28.84 -12.12
N THR A 166 31.11 -28.75 -12.24
CA THR A 166 31.88 -27.56 -11.85
C THR A 166 32.42 -26.84 -13.08
N PHE A 167 32.11 -25.55 -13.20
CA PHE A 167 32.73 -24.63 -14.17
C PHE A 167 33.73 -23.74 -13.42
N GLU A 168 35.03 -23.95 -13.63
CA GLU A 168 36.09 -23.16 -12.98
C GLU A 168 36.24 -21.76 -13.58
N GLN A 169 35.82 -21.56 -14.84
CA GLN A 169 35.84 -20.29 -15.57
C GLN A 169 34.44 -19.98 -16.11
N SER A 170 34.33 -18.98 -16.99
CA SER A 170 33.03 -18.51 -17.50
C SER A 170 32.29 -19.56 -18.34
N LEU A 171 30.96 -19.54 -18.20
CA LEU A 171 30.01 -20.24 -19.07
C LEU A 171 29.26 -19.21 -19.91
N VAL A 172 29.41 -19.30 -21.23
CA VAL A 172 28.78 -18.38 -22.19
C VAL A 172 27.82 -19.18 -23.07
N CYS A 173 26.53 -19.00 -22.83
CA CYS A 173 25.40 -19.66 -23.47
C CYS A 173 24.47 -18.61 -24.11
N GLU A 174 25.06 -17.69 -24.87
CA GLU A 174 24.33 -16.58 -25.49
C GLU A 174 23.55 -17.08 -26.71
N GLU A 175 22.29 -16.66 -26.83
CA GLU A 175 21.41 -17.02 -27.96
C GLU A 175 21.27 -18.54 -28.20
N ILE A 176 21.38 -19.36 -27.15
CA ILE A 176 21.14 -20.81 -27.28
C ILE A 176 19.66 -21.12 -27.48
N THR A 177 19.37 -22.21 -28.18
CA THR A 177 18.02 -22.78 -28.24
C THR A 177 18.02 -24.15 -27.57
N VAL A 178 17.17 -24.32 -26.56
CA VAL A 178 17.04 -25.56 -25.80
C VAL A 178 15.61 -26.06 -25.91
N ALA A 179 15.42 -27.11 -26.70
CA ALA A 179 14.12 -27.78 -26.89
C ALA A 179 14.02 -29.09 -26.09
N VAL A 180 14.90 -29.27 -25.11
CA VAL A 180 15.10 -30.47 -24.30
C VAL A 180 15.20 -30.13 -22.81
N ASP A 181 15.10 -31.14 -21.96
CA ASP A 181 15.31 -30.93 -20.53
C ASP A 181 16.78 -30.57 -20.25
N LEU A 182 16.99 -29.51 -19.47
CA LEU A 182 18.29 -28.97 -19.11
C LEU A 182 18.48 -28.97 -17.59
N PHE A 183 19.45 -29.74 -17.13
CA PHE A 183 19.73 -29.92 -15.71
C PHE A 183 21.07 -29.30 -15.32
N PHE A 184 21.03 -28.37 -14.37
CA PHE A 184 22.18 -27.78 -13.66
C PHE A 184 22.06 -28.02 -12.14
N GLU A 185 21.39 -29.10 -11.73
CA GLU A 185 21.16 -29.39 -10.33
C GLU A 185 22.51 -29.53 -9.60
N HIS A 186 22.70 -28.83 -8.48
CA HIS A 186 23.97 -28.82 -7.71
C HIS A 186 25.21 -28.36 -8.52
N ALA A 187 25.02 -27.67 -9.66
CA ALA A 187 26.13 -27.15 -10.44
C ALA A 187 26.82 -25.97 -9.73
N GLU A 188 28.14 -25.88 -9.88
CA GLU A 188 28.95 -24.80 -9.29
C GLU A 188 29.61 -23.97 -10.40
N PHE A 189 29.27 -22.68 -10.45
CA PHE A 189 29.80 -21.72 -11.42
C PHE A 189 30.76 -20.75 -10.73
N ASN A 190 32.06 -20.95 -10.92
CA ASN A 190 33.11 -20.13 -10.29
C ASN A 190 33.44 -18.85 -11.08
N GLY A 191 33.04 -18.76 -12.35
CA GLY A 191 33.18 -17.57 -13.18
C GLY A 191 31.83 -17.07 -13.70
N ARG A 192 31.86 -15.94 -14.42
CA ARG A 192 30.67 -15.32 -15.02
C ARG A 192 29.85 -16.32 -15.85
N VAL A 193 28.53 -16.25 -15.68
CA VAL A 193 27.55 -17.00 -16.47
C VAL A 193 26.71 -16.04 -17.31
N SER A 194 26.54 -16.35 -18.59
CA SER A 194 25.69 -15.59 -19.52
C SER A 194 24.77 -16.53 -20.27
N PHE A 195 23.46 -16.34 -20.12
CA PHE A 195 22.39 -16.93 -20.92
C PHE A 195 21.63 -15.85 -21.70
N ASP A 196 22.30 -14.73 -21.99
CA ASP A 196 21.68 -13.59 -22.64
C ASP A 196 21.10 -14.01 -24.00
N GLY A 197 19.81 -13.71 -24.22
CA GLY A 197 19.08 -14.08 -25.45
C GLY A 197 18.77 -15.57 -25.60
N ALA A 198 19.04 -16.40 -24.59
CA ALA A 198 18.73 -17.83 -24.64
C ALA A 198 17.21 -18.08 -24.75
N TRP A 199 16.83 -19.17 -25.41
CA TRP A 199 15.45 -19.63 -25.55
C TRP A 199 15.30 -21.05 -24.99
N PHE A 200 14.63 -21.16 -23.84
CA PHE A 200 14.17 -22.41 -23.25
C PHE A 200 12.74 -22.67 -23.71
N ALA A 201 12.53 -23.68 -24.57
CA ALA A 201 11.25 -23.92 -25.23
C ALA A 201 10.30 -24.80 -24.41
N GLU A 202 9.01 -24.70 -24.72
CA GLU A 202 7.99 -25.63 -24.25
C GLU A 202 8.19 -27.02 -24.90
N GLN A 203 8.10 -28.07 -24.09
CA GLN A 203 7.97 -29.43 -24.58
C GLN A 203 6.49 -29.85 -24.64
N ALA A 204 6.12 -30.62 -25.67
CA ALA A 204 4.74 -31.01 -25.93
C ALA A 204 4.11 -31.94 -24.86
N SER A 205 4.84 -32.32 -23.81
CA SER A 205 4.41 -33.37 -22.88
C SER A 205 5.02 -33.29 -21.47
N THR A 206 4.91 -32.19 -20.73
CA THR A 206 5.34 -32.19 -19.31
C THR A 206 4.42 -31.42 -18.36
N ILE A 207 4.33 -31.99 -17.15
CA ILE A 207 3.72 -31.45 -15.91
C ILE A 207 4.84 -30.88 -15.01
N ASP A 208 6.10 -31.03 -15.42
CA ASP A 208 7.33 -30.77 -14.65
C ASP A 208 8.19 -29.66 -15.29
N ASP A 209 9.18 -29.16 -14.54
CA ASP A 209 10.09 -28.09 -14.98
C ASP A 209 11.11 -28.57 -16.04
N ASN A 210 11.23 -27.84 -17.15
CA ASN A 210 12.10 -28.21 -18.28
C ASN A 210 13.54 -27.76 -18.07
N THR A 211 13.76 -26.67 -17.34
CA THR A 211 15.10 -26.13 -17.06
C THR A 211 15.29 -25.99 -15.55
N ILE A 212 16.25 -26.73 -15.00
CA ILE A 212 16.41 -26.88 -13.55
C ILE A 212 17.81 -26.44 -13.12
N PHE A 213 17.88 -25.42 -12.28
CA PHE A 213 19.10 -24.92 -11.63
C PHE A 213 19.13 -25.23 -10.12
N ASN A 214 18.28 -26.15 -9.64
CA ASN A 214 18.08 -26.31 -8.19
C ASN A 214 19.39 -26.60 -7.45
N HIS A 215 19.59 -25.98 -6.30
CA HIS A 215 20.80 -26.06 -5.47
C HIS A 215 22.10 -25.60 -6.16
N ALA A 216 22.01 -24.92 -7.32
CA ALA A 216 23.19 -24.38 -7.99
C ALA A 216 23.79 -23.20 -7.23
N ILE A 217 25.08 -22.96 -7.46
CA ILE A 217 25.84 -21.89 -6.82
C ILE A 217 26.54 -21.05 -7.90
N PHE A 218 26.22 -19.76 -7.93
CA PHE A 218 26.85 -18.77 -8.79
C PHE A 218 27.76 -17.86 -7.95
N HIS A 219 29.08 -18.00 -8.12
CA HIS A 219 30.07 -17.22 -7.35
C HIS A 219 30.38 -15.84 -7.94
N ASP A 220 30.11 -15.65 -9.23
CA ASP A 220 30.31 -14.42 -9.99
C ASP A 220 28.99 -14.02 -10.69
N ILE A 221 29.00 -12.99 -11.51
CA ILE A 221 27.84 -12.41 -12.16
C ILE A 221 27.10 -13.46 -13.02
N ALA A 222 25.78 -13.53 -12.85
CA ALA A 222 24.87 -14.35 -13.64
C ALA A 222 23.91 -13.47 -14.45
N SER A 223 23.90 -13.64 -15.78
CA SER A 223 23.09 -12.83 -16.69
C SER A 223 22.12 -13.69 -17.48
N PHE A 224 20.85 -13.29 -17.45
CA PHE A 224 19.71 -13.89 -18.17
C PHE A 224 18.93 -12.78 -18.90
N LYS A 225 19.62 -11.84 -19.54
CA LYS A 225 18.95 -10.72 -20.20
C LYS A 225 18.29 -11.17 -21.48
N HIS A 226 17.08 -10.70 -21.75
CA HIS A 226 16.34 -11.08 -22.96
C HIS A 226 16.14 -12.60 -23.10
N THR A 227 16.32 -13.36 -22.02
CA THR A 227 16.12 -14.80 -22.01
C THR A 227 14.63 -15.11 -22.04
N SER A 228 14.24 -16.08 -22.88
CA SER A 228 12.88 -16.63 -22.92
C SER A 228 12.84 -17.90 -22.08
N PHE A 229 12.11 -17.84 -20.99
CA PHE A 229 11.84 -18.94 -20.08
C PHE A 229 10.48 -19.57 -20.39
N TYR A 230 10.41 -20.89 -20.18
CA TYR A 230 9.17 -21.61 -19.98
C TYR A 230 9.15 -22.10 -18.53
N TYR A 231 8.80 -23.37 -18.27
CA TYR A 231 8.93 -23.95 -16.92
C TYR A 231 10.40 -24.03 -16.46
N THR A 232 10.77 -23.12 -15.57
CA THR A 232 12.16 -22.95 -15.11
C THR A 232 12.24 -22.90 -13.59
N ALA A 233 13.11 -23.72 -13.00
CA ALA A 233 13.31 -23.81 -11.57
C ALA A 233 14.70 -23.32 -11.16
N PHE A 234 14.72 -22.37 -10.23
CA PHE A 234 15.86 -21.91 -9.45
C PHE A 234 15.57 -22.13 -7.97
N GLN A 235 15.31 -23.38 -7.56
CA GLN A 235 15.02 -23.67 -6.15
C GLN A 235 16.31 -23.78 -5.35
N ASP A 236 16.35 -23.16 -4.17
CA ASP A 236 17.51 -23.20 -3.25
C ASP A 236 18.84 -22.76 -3.91
N VAL A 237 18.78 -21.81 -4.85
CA VAL A 237 19.95 -21.31 -5.59
C VAL A 237 20.64 -20.20 -4.80
N THR A 238 21.98 -20.20 -4.81
CA THR A 238 22.77 -19.14 -4.18
C THR A 238 23.49 -18.30 -5.23
N PHE A 239 23.19 -17.00 -5.27
CA PHE A 239 23.89 -16.01 -6.09
C PHE A 239 24.77 -15.12 -5.19
N TYR A 240 26.09 -15.22 -5.31
CA TYR A 240 27.03 -14.43 -4.52
C TYR A 240 27.28 -13.02 -5.08
N ASP A 241 27.27 -12.86 -6.39
CA ASP A 241 27.44 -11.58 -7.09
C ASP A 241 26.15 -11.16 -7.81
N MET A 242 26.21 -10.11 -8.62
CA MET A 242 25.03 -9.52 -9.26
C MET A 242 24.34 -10.51 -10.20
N THR A 243 23.01 -10.57 -10.11
CA THR A 243 22.17 -11.37 -11.00
C THR A 243 21.21 -10.46 -11.76
N THR A 244 20.98 -10.74 -13.04
CA THR A 244 20.04 -9.95 -13.85
C THR A 244 19.18 -10.84 -14.74
N PHE A 245 17.88 -10.62 -14.66
CA PHE A 245 16.81 -11.16 -15.51
C PHE A 245 16.16 -10.05 -16.34
N LYS A 246 16.90 -8.96 -16.55
CA LYS A 246 16.38 -7.75 -17.16
C LYS A 246 15.83 -8.03 -18.56
N GLN A 247 14.61 -7.57 -18.83
CA GLN A 247 13.93 -7.74 -20.11
C GLN A 247 13.77 -9.20 -20.55
N ALA A 248 13.83 -10.15 -19.61
CA ALA A 248 13.51 -11.53 -19.88
C ALA A 248 11.98 -11.71 -20.04
N THR A 249 11.58 -12.82 -20.64
CA THR A 249 10.17 -13.19 -20.81
C THR A 249 9.95 -14.60 -20.29
N ALA A 250 8.91 -14.80 -19.49
CA ALA A 250 8.49 -16.09 -18.97
C ALA A 250 7.12 -16.44 -19.56
N ASN A 251 7.10 -17.35 -20.54
CA ASN A 251 5.87 -17.87 -21.11
C ASN A 251 5.32 -19.07 -20.31
N GLY A 252 6.10 -19.55 -19.33
CA GLY A 252 5.73 -20.58 -18.37
C GLY A 252 6.19 -20.17 -16.97
N THR A 253 5.92 -21.00 -15.97
CA THR A 253 6.20 -20.67 -14.57
C THR A 253 7.70 -20.58 -14.27
N ILE A 254 8.12 -19.53 -13.53
CA ILE A 254 9.46 -19.45 -12.94
C ILE A 254 9.36 -19.62 -11.41
N ARG A 255 10.11 -20.57 -10.85
CA ARG A 255 10.17 -20.81 -9.39
C ARG A 255 11.55 -20.50 -8.86
N LEU A 256 11.67 -19.53 -7.95
CA LEU A 256 12.94 -19.15 -7.32
C LEU A 256 13.01 -19.54 -5.83
N ASN A 257 12.12 -20.43 -5.38
CA ASN A 257 11.87 -20.63 -3.95
C ASN A 257 13.12 -21.05 -3.17
N GLY A 258 13.29 -20.51 -1.95
CA GLY A 258 14.44 -20.78 -1.08
C GLY A 258 15.76 -20.14 -1.53
N SER A 259 15.78 -19.44 -2.67
CA SER A 259 17.01 -18.84 -3.20
C SER A 259 17.54 -17.67 -2.36
N THR A 260 18.85 -17.43 -2.45
CA THR A 260 19.53 -16.33 -1.76
C THR A 260 20.33 -15.47 -2.74
N PHE A 261 20.07 -14.16 -2.72
CA PHE A 261 20.79 -13.15 -3.49
C PHE A 261 21.66 -12.31 -2.56
N HIS A 262 22.97 -12.53 -2.58
CA HIS A 262 23.91 -11.80 -1.74
C HIS A 262 24.19 -10.38 -2.23
N ALA A 263 24.22 -10.18 -3.55
CA ALA A 263 24.40 -8.88 -4.20
C ALA A 263 23.10 -8.41 -4.86
N ALA A 264 23.18 -7.39 -5.72
CA ALA A 264 22.00 -6.83 -6.38
C ALA A 264 21.36 -7.82 -7.35
N ALA A 265 20.03 -7.90 -7.33
CA ALA A 265 19.23 -8.70 -8.25
C ALA A 265 18.33 -7.78 -9.08
N ASP A 266 18.49 -7.81 -10.40
CA ASP A 266 17.81 -6.92 -11.35
C ASP A 266 16.83 -7.70 -12.22
N PHE A 267 15.55 -7.59 -11.93
CA PHE A 267 14.41 -8.13 -12.67
C PHE A 267 13.67 -7.04 -13.46
N ASP A 268 14.26 -5.86 -13.67
CA ASP A 268 13.60 -4.76 -14.37
C ASP A 268 13.06 -5.21 -15.74
N GLU A 269 11.82 -4.84 -16.03
CA GLU A 269 11.12 -5.17 -17.28
C GLU A 269 10.99 -6.69 -17.56
N LEU A 270 11.03 -7.53 -16.52
CA LEU A 270 10.65 -8.94 -16.64
C LEU A 270 9.15 -9.04 -16.97
N HIS A 271 8.83 -9.84 -17.99
CA HIS A 271 7.46 -10.08 -18.41
C HIS A 271 7.08 -11.56 -18.22
N CYS A 272 6.09 -11.83 -17.38
CA CYS A 272 5.59 -13.16 -17.07
C CYS A 272 4.13 -13.29 -17.54
N GLU A 273 3.90 -14.20 -18.50
CA GLU A 273 2.54 -14.56 -18.96
C GLU A 273 1.86 -15.54 -18.00
N GLU A 274 2.66 -16.32 -17.26
CA GLU A 274 2.23 -17.28 -16.23
C GLU A 274 2.88 -16.88 -14.88
N ASP A 275 2.83 -17.78 -13.89
CA ASP A 275 3.20 -17.45 -12.51
C ASP A 275 4.71 -17.28 -12.29
N ILE A 276 5.06 -16.46 -11.30
CA ILE A 276 6.41 -16.38 -10.74
C ILE A 276 6.39 -16.43 -9.22
N SER A 277 7.24 -17.30 -8.65
CA SER A 277 7.29 -17.53 -7.20
C SER A 277 8.67 -17.24 -6.63
N PHE A 278 8.69 -16.42 -5.58
CA PHE A 278 9.84 -16.08 -4.74
C PHE A 278 9.66 -16.61 -3.30
N GLY A 279 8.93 -17.71 -3.12
CA GLY A 279 8.68 -18.28 -1.80
C GLY A 279 9.95 -18.53 -0.99
N ASP A 280 10.03 -18.08 0.26
CA ASP A 280 11.20 -18.26 1.13
C ASP A 280 12.52 -17.64 0.59
N VAL A 281 12.46 -16.69 -0.35
CA VAL A 281 13.66 -16.05 -0.91
C VAL A 281 14.26 -15.02 0.05
N VAL A 282 15.59 -14.90 0.04
CA VAL A 282 16.32 -13.89 0.80
C VAL A 282 17.14 -12.98 -0.12
N PHE A 283 16.77 -11.71 -0.18
CA PHE A 283 17.55 -10.66 -0.83
C PHE A 283 18.40 -9.93 0.21
N HIS A 284 19.72 -10.12 0.19
CA HIS A 284 20.67 -9.33 0.98
C HIS A 284 21.08 -8.04 0.28
N GLY A 285 21.22 -8.09 -1.05
CA GLY A 285 21.42 -6.90 -1.89
C GLY A 285 20.11 -6.26 -2.33
N LYS A 286 20.21 -5.14 -3.05
CA LYS A 286 19.03 -4.43 -3.59
C LYS A 286 18.33 -5.31 -4.63
N ALA A 287 17.00 -5.27 -4.64
CA ALA A 287 16.19 -5.97 -5.63
C ALA A 287 15.40 -4.95 -6.48
N PHE A 288 15.44 -5.11 -7.80
CA PHE A 288 14.81 -4.19 -8.75
C PHE A 288 13.77 -4.94 -9.58
N PHE A 289 12.54 -4.47 -9.58
CA PHE A 289 11.39 -5.01 -10.31
C PHE A 289 10.64 -3.89 -11.05
N ARG A 290 11.37 -2.89 -11.59
CA ARG A 290 10.73 -1.75 -12.25
C ARG A 290 10.09 -2.19 -13.56
N GLY A 291 8.84 -1.82 -13.79
CA GLY A 291 8.14 -2.15 -15.02
C GLY A 291 7.96 -3.66 -15.24
N VAL A 292 8.03 -4.47 -14.18
CA VAL A 292 7.72 -5.90 -14.25
C VAL A 292 6.23 -6.08 -14.56
N SER A 293 5.90 -7.06 -15.38
CA SER A 293 4.51 -7.43 -15.68
C SER A 293 4.31 -8.90 -15.40
N VAL A 294 3.46 -9.25 -14.44
CA VAL A 294 3.04 -10.61 -14.13
C VAL A 294 1.54 -10.68 -14.34
N ILE A 295 1.12 -11.29 -15.45
CA ILE A 295 -0.30 -11.36 -15.84
C ILE A 295 -1.02 -12.47 -15.07
N GLY A 296 -0.33 -13.58 -14.84
CA GLY A 296 -0.93 -14.75 -14.21
C GLY A 296 -1.54 -15.74 -15.18
N GLY A 297 -1.45 -17.02 -14.82
CA GLY A 297 -2.05 -18.10 -15.59
C GLY A 297 -3.58 -18.12 -15.52
N ALA A 298 -4.20 -19.11 -16.16
CA ALA A 298 -5.65 -19.29 -16.08
C ALA A 298 -6.13 -19.94 -14.76
N ASP A 299 -5.21 -20.35 -13.87
CA ASP A 299 -5.55 -21.02 -12.62
C ASP A 299 -5.87 -20.01 -11.51
N VAL A 300 -7.16 -19.73 -11.36
CA VAL A 300 -7.72 -18.74 -10.42
C VAL A 300 -7.39 -19.03 -8.94
N LEU A 301 -6.87 -20.20 -8.60
CA LEU A 301 -6.52 -20.56 -7.21
C LEU A 301 -5.01 -20.50 -6.94
N ALA A 302 -4.19 -20.26 -7.96
CA ALA A 302 -2.75 -20.15 -7.83
C ALA A 302 -2.35 -18.67 -7.69
N ASP A 303 -1.30 -18.42 -6.91
CA ASP A 303 -0.75 -17.08 -6.82
C ASP A 303 0.06 -16.78 -8.09
N ASP A 304 -0.32 -15.76 -8.85
CA ASP A 304 0.41 -15.35 -10.05
C ASP A 304 1.78 -14.77 -9.67
N PHE A 305 1.80 -13.95 -8.62
CA PHE A 305 3.01 -13.36 -8.06
C PHE A 305 3.12 -13.67 -6.57
N SER A 306 3.99 -14.63 -6.23
CA SER A 306 4.18 -15.06 -4.84
C SER A 306 5.48 -14.52 -4.26
N LEU A 307 5.37 -13.76 -3.16
CA LEU A 307 6.42 -13.30 -2.27
C LEU A 307 6.33 -13.97 -0.89
N ALA A 308 5.61 -15.07 -0.75
CA ALA A 308 5.37 -15.72 0.54
C ALA A 308 6.69 -15.99 1.31
N ASN A 309 6.77 -15.58 2.58
CA ASN A 309 7.95 -15.71 3.43
C ASN A 309 9.24 -15.02 2.93
N THR A 310 9.15 -14.16 1.91
CA THR A 310 10.31 -13.47 1.33
C THR A 310 10.90 -12.44 2.29
N ARG A 311 12.23 -12.29 2.28
CA ARG A 311 12.93 -11.28 3.08
C ARG A 311 13.78 -10.37 2.21
N PHE A 312 13.43 -9.09 2.19
CA PHE A 312 14.22 -8.03 1.60
C PHE A 312 15.01 -7.31 2.70
N ASN A 313 16.33 -7.52 2.75
CA ASN A 313 17.21 -6.89 3.74
C ASN A 313 17.80 -5.56 3.27
N ALA A 314 17.55 -5.18 2.02
CA ALA A 314 17.97 -3.93 1.41
C ALA A 314 16.82 -3.33 0.61
N GLU A 315 17.02 -2.10 0.12
CA GLU A 315 16.02 -1.37 -0.69
C GLU A 315 15.49 -2.21 -1.85
N THR A 316 14.17 -2.19 -2.03
CA THR A 316 13.46 -2.91 -3.10
C THR A 316 12.50 -1.98 -3.82
N THR A 317 12.34 -2.13 -5.12
CA THR A 317 11.41 -1.32 -5.92
C THR A 317 10.63 -2.19 -6.90
N PHE A 318 9.33 -1.93 -6.96
CA PHE A 318 8.32 -2.46 -7.87
C PHE A 318 7.70 -1.33 -8.71
N GLU A 319 8.41 -0.19 -8.84
CA GLU A 319 7.89 1.02 -9.52
C GLU A 319 7.34 0.68 -10.91
N ARG A 320 6.11 1.10 -11.19
CA ARG A 320 5.41 0.85 -12.47
C ARG A 320 5.25 -0.63 -12.84
N GLY A 321 5.28 -1.53 -11.86
CA GLY A 321 4.97 -2.94 -12.07
C GLY A 321 3.47 -3.19 -12.29
N THR A 322 3.12 -4.29 -12.92
CA THR A 322 1.75 -4.81 -13.01
C THR A 322 1.74 -6.24 -12.50
N PHE A 323 0.89 -6.54 -11.53
CA PHE A 323 0.83 -7.83 -10.88
C PHE A 323 -0.61 -8.35 -10.87
N GLY A 324 -0.83 -9.60 -11.27
CA GLY A 324 -2.08 -10.33 -11.06
C GLY A 324 -2.29 -10.66 -9.59
N PHE A 325 -2.85 -11.83 -9.30
CA PHE A 325 -3.07 -12.27 -7.91
C PHE A 325 -1.73 -12.31 -7.16
N THR A 326 -1.61 -11.46 -6.15
CA THR A 326 -0.35 -11.26 -5.43
C THR A 326 -0.45 -11.78 -4.00
N ASN A 327 0.44 -12.69 -3.65
CA ASN A 327 0.56 -13.21 -2.28
C ASN A 327 1.89 -12.79 -1.65
N ALA A 328 1.84 -11.89 -0.68
CA ALA A 328 2.98 -11.46 0.14
C ALA A 328 2.90 -11.97 1.59
N GLU A 329 2.22 -13.09 1.85
CA GLU A 329 2.07 -13.65 3.20
C GLU A 329 3.43 -13.82 3.90
N ASP A 330 3.55 -13.33 5.14
CA ASP A 330 4.75 -13.40 5.98
C ASP A 330 6.01 -12.72 5.38
N ALA A 331 5.85 -11.91 4.32
CA ALA A 331 6.95 -11.15 3.73
C ALA A 331 7.50 -10.09 4.69
N LYS A 332 8.81 -9.81 4.57
CA LYS A 332 9.51 -8.83 5.41
C LYS A 332 10.36 -7.89 4.58
N PHE A 333 9.99 -6.62 4.60
CA PHE A 333 10.75 -5.52 4.02
C PHE A 333 11.51 -4.81 5.14
N ASN A 334 12.77 -5.18 5.35
CA ASN A 334 13.61 -4.63 6.42
C ASN A 334 14.24 -3.26 6.07
N ALA A 335 13.98 -2.77 4.86
CA ALA A 335 14.42 -1.50 4.32
C ALA A 335 13.32 -0.94 3.40
N CYS A 336 13.49 0.31 2.94
CA CYS A 336 12.50 1.00 2.10
C CYS A 336 12.04 0.15 0.89
N VAL A 337 10.72 0.10 0.71
CA VAL A 337 10.07 -0.52 -0.45
C VAL A 337 9.23 0.52 -1.18
N ASN A 338 9.36 0.57 -2.50
CA ASN A 338 8.62 1.49 -3.35
C ASN A 338 7.81 0.70 -4.40
N PHE A 339 6.49 0.87 -4.36
CA PHE A 339 5.49 0.37 -5.30
C PHE A 339 4.94 1.51 -6.18
N GLU A 340 5.58 2.68 -6.21
CA GLU A 340 5.06 3.88 -6.85
C GLU A 340 4.56 3.60 -8.28
N ARG A 341 3.32 4.00 -8.56
CA ARG A 341 2.63 3.79 -9.85
C ARG A 341 2.52 2.32 -10.30
N SER A 342 2.56 1.35 -9.40
CA SER A 342 2.26 -0.05 -9.74
C SER A 342 0.76 -0.31 -9.82
N THR A 343 0.37 -1.38 -10.50
CA THR A 343 -1.02 -1.86 -10.59
C THR A 343 -1.11 -3.30 -10.11
N PHE A 344 -2.01 -3.55 -9.16
CA PHE A 344 -2.46 -4.90 -8.79
C PHE A 344 -3.79 -5.15 -9.50
N SER A 345 -3.76 -5.92 -10.59
CA SER A 345 -4.91 -6.14 -11.48
C SER A 345 -5.89 -7.20 -10.99
N ASP A 346 -5.51 -7.94 -9.95
CA ASP A 346 -6.31 -8.90 -9.21
C ASP A 346 -5.98 -8.75 -7.71
N ASP A 347 -6.53 -9.63 -6.87
CA ASP A 347 -6.42 -9.52 -5.41
C ASP A 347 -4.95 -9.50 -4.91
N ALA A 348 -4.69 -8.73 -3.86
CA ALA A 348 -3.36 -8.55 -3.26
C ALA A 348 -3.37 -8.76 -1.74
N ASP A 349 -2.71 -9.83 -1.29
CA ASP A 349 -2.66 -10.25 0.11
C ASP A 349 -1.32 -9.90 0.78
N PHE A 350 -1.35 -9.00 1.77
CA PHE A 350 -0.21 -8.63 2.62
C PHE A 350 -0.34 -9.18 4.05
N VAL A 351 -0.78 -10.42 4.16
CA VAL A 351 -1.05 -11.09 5.45
C VAL A 351 0.24 -11.29 6.24
N ASN A 352 0.24 -10.96 7.53
CA ASN A 352 1.41 -11.04 8.43
C ASN A 352 2.68 -10.33 7.90
N THR A 353 2.52 -9.38 6.98
CA THR A 353 3.66 -8.65 6.37
C THR A 353 4.24 -7.62 7.34
N THR A 354 5.55 -7.40 7.29
CA THR A 354 6.23 -6.33 8.04
C THR A 354 6.97 -5.38 7.11
N PHE A 355 6.67 -4.09 7.21
CA PHE A 355 7.41 -2.99 6.59
C PHE A 355 8.19 -2.26 7.70
N ALA A 356 9.47 -2.58 7.84
CA ALA A 356 10.31 -2.06 8.94
C ALA A 356 10.84 -0.63 8.69
N ASP A 357 10.70 -0.15 7.46
CA ASP A 357 11.10 1.17 6.97
C ASP A 357 9.99 1.69 6.04
N THR A 358 10.16 2.86 5.41
CA THR A 358 9.11 3.49 4.59
C THR A 358 8.56 2.53 3.53
N ALA A 359 7.22 2.40 3.51
CA ALA A 359 6.49 1.68 2.48
C ALA A 359 5.74 2.68 1.62
N ASP A 360 6.15 2.80 0.36
CA ASP A 360 5.67 3.80 -0.57
C ASP A 360 4.76 3.16 -1.63
N PHE A 361 3.46 3.41 -1.50
CA PHE A 361 2.37 3.04 -2.41
C PHE A 361 1.78 4.27 -3.12
N ASP A 362 2.57 5.33 -3.33
CA ASP A 362 2.14 6.55 -4.04
C ASP A 362 1.64 6.22 -5.46
N GLU A 363 0.44 6.69 -5.79
CA GLU A 363 -0.25 6.46 -7.07
C GLU A 363 -0.39 4.97 -7.46
N VAL A 364 -0.47 4.06 -6.48
CA VAL A 364 -0.76 2.64 -6.74
C VAL A 364 -2.23 2.43 -7.07
N ILE A 365 -2.51 1.54 -8.04
CA ILE A 365 -3.87 1.13 -8.40
C ILE A 365 -4.09 -0.31 -7.92
N PHE A 366 -5.05 -0.51 -7.02
CA PHE A 366 -5.59 -1.81 -6.63
C PHE A 366 -6.93 -2.02 -7.37
N ASP A 367 -6.90 -2.74 -8.49
CA ASP A 367 -8.08 -3.09 -9.29
C ASP A 367 -8.80 -4.34 -8.74
N GLY A 368 -8.09 -5.21 -8.01
CA GLY A 368 -8.68 -6.25 -7.17
C GLY A 368 -8.76 -5.84 -5.70
N ASP A 369 -9.19 -6.76 -4.84
CA ASP A 369 -9.28 -6.51 -3.39
C ASP A 369 -7.87 -6.52 -2.76
N VAL A 370 -7.60 -5.64 -1.79
CA VAL A 370 -6.33 -5.60 -1.06
C VAL A 370 -6.53 -5.82 0.43
N ALA A 371 -5.80 -6.80 0.98
CA ALA A 371 -5.88 -7.17 2.39
C ALA A 371 -4.55 -6.99 3.13
N PHE A 372 -4.51 -6.05 4.06
CA PHE A 372 -3.48 -5.90 5.07
C PHE A 372 -3.97 -6.54 6.38
N THR A 373 -3.83 -7.86 6.51
CA THR A 373 -4.22 -8.57 7.74
C THR A 373 -3.00 -8.88 8.61
N ASN A 374 -3.01 -8.46 9.88
CA ASN A 374 -1.88 -8.59 10.81
C ASN A 374 -0.60 -7.89 10.32
N THR A 375 -0.72 -6.88 9.47
CA THR A 375 0.42 -6.16 8.89
C THR A 375 0.96 -5.12 9.88
N THR A 376 2.28 -4.90 9.88
CA THR A 376 2.91 -3.83 10.67
C THR A 376 3.70 -2.88 9.76
N PHE A 377 3.44 -1.59 9.89
CA PHE A 377 4.21 -0.49 9.31
C PHE A 377 4.99 0.21 10.43
N ASP A 378 6.30 -0.03 10.52
CA ASP A 378 7.16 0.54 11.58
C ASP A 378 7.59 1.99 11.27
N ALA A 379 7.55 2.39 10.01
CA ALA A 379 7.83 3.74 9.53
C ALA A 379 6.63 4.31 8.74
N ASP A 380 6.83 5.43 8.05
CA ASP A 380 5.76 6.09 7.28
C ASP A 380 5.20 5.15 6.19
N ALA A 381 3.87 5.06 6.12
CA ALA A 381 3.14 4.36 5.08
C ALA A 381 2.47 5.39 4.16
N VAL A 382 2.88 5.43 2.89
CA VAL A 382 2.43 6.46 1.93
C VAL A 382 1.54 5.81 0.89
N PHE A 383 0.26 6.18 0.87
CA PHE A 383 -0.76 5.76 -0.10
C PHE A 383 -1.30 6.95 -0.90
N ARG A 384 -0.55 8.06 -0.99
CA ARG A 384 -1.03 9.27 -1.63
C ARG A 384 -1.44 9.01 -3.08
N GLY A 385 -2.60 9.50 -3.50
CA GLY A 385 -3.07 9.33 -4.88
C GLY A 385 -3.37 7.88 -5.27
N ALA A 386 -3.40 6.94 -4.32
CA ALA A 386 -3.71 5.55 -4.60
C ALA A 386 -5.20 5.37 -4.93
N GLU A 387 -5.49 4.43 -5.82
CA GLU A 387 -6.84 4.05 -6.24
C GLU A 387 -7.16 2.66 -5.68
N PHE A 388 -8.22 2.55 -4.87
CA PHE A 388 -8.73 1.29 -4.33
C PHE A 388 -10.10 1.01 -4.96
N ASN A 389 -10.06 0.38 -6.15
CA ASN A 389 -11.25 0.14 -6.97
C ASN A 389 -12.01 -1.12 -6.53
N GLY A 390 -11.26 -2.14 -6.10
CA GLY A 390 -11.81 -3.42 -5.64
C GLY A 390 -12.41 -4.32 -6.73
N GLY A 391 -12.57 -5.58 -6.37
CA GLY A 391 -13.19 -6.61 -7.18
C GLY A 391 -14.72 -6.51 -7.21
N THR A 392 -15.36 -7.44 -7.92
CA THR A 392 -16.85 -7.43 -8.04
C THR A 392 -17.59 -7.95 -6.80
N ASN A 393 -16.91 -8.12 -5.66
CA ASN A 393 -17.38 -8.93 -4.55
C ASN A 393 -17.96 -8.08 -3.41
N TYR A 394 -19.26 -7.77 -3.49
CA TYR A 394 -20.03 -6.97 -2.52
C TYR A 394 -20.09 -7.48 -1.05
N ILE A 395 -19.29 -8.47 -0.65
CA ILE A 395 -19.38 -9.10 0.69
C ILE A 395 -18.35 -8.52 1.66
N GLU A 396 -17.21 -8.05 1.17
CA GLU A 396 -16.10 -7.50 1.94
C GLU A 396 -15.72 -6.11 1.37
N SER A 397 -15.02 -5.28 2.14
CA SER A 397 -14.51 -4.01 1.63
C SER A 397 -13.30 -4.22 0.71
N ASP A 398 -13.10 -3.32 -0.24
CA ASP A 398 -12.06 -3.42 -1.27
C ASP A 398 -10.66 -3.24 -0.68
N ALA A 399 -10.52 -2.37 0.32
CA ALA A 399 -9.30 -2.19 1.09
C ALA A 399 -9.51 -2.57 2.56
N VAL A 400 -8.90 -3.67 3.01
CA VAL A 400 -9.07 -4.21 4.36
C VAL A 400 -7.79 -4.08 5.18
N PHE A 401 -7.85 -3.31 6.27
CA PHE A 401 -6.81 -3.18 7.28
C PHE A 401 -7.28 -3.85 8.57
N ASN A 402 -7.02 -5.16 8.71
CA ASN A 402 -7.46 -5.95 9.86
C ASN A 402 -6.29 -6.30 10.78
N ASN A 403 -6.36 -5.87 12.05
CA ASN A 403 -5.30 -6.06 13.03
C ASN A 403 -3.95 -5.45 12.56
N VAL A 404 -4.01 -4.30 11.89
CA VAL A 404 -2.84 -3.55 11.40
C VAL A 404 -2.27 -2.64 12.48
N THR A 405 -0.96 -2.41 12.47
CA THR A 405 -0.31 -1.37 13.29
C THR A 405 0.41 -0.36 12.41
N PHE A 406 0.03 0.91 12.51
CA PHE A 406 0.76 2.05 11.97
C PHE A 406 1.54 2.74 13.10
N THR A 407 2.86 2.53 13.11
CA THR A 407 3.75 3.08 14.14
C THR A 407 4.08 4.55 13.89
N GLN A 408 4.12 4.98 12.62
CA GLN A 408 4.35 6.37 12.20
C GLN A 408 3.19 6.86 11.31
N LYS A 409 3.37 7.98 10.59
CA LYS A 409 2.28 8.61 9.82
C LYS A 409 1.79 7.65 8.73
N ALA A 410 0.47 7.56 8.58
CA ALA A 410 -0.16 6.95 7.41
C ALA A 410 -0.77 8.05 6.53
N ASP A 411 -0.43 8.08 5.24
CA ASP A 411 -0.82 9.14 4.32
C ASP A 411 -1.69 8.59 3.19
N PHE A 412 -3.00 8.82 3.29
CA PHE A 412 -4.04 8.51 2.30
C PHE A 412 -4.57 9.79 1.64
N SER A 413 -3.73 10.82 1.47
CA SER A 413 -4.15 12.04 0.78
C SER A 413 -4.38 11.80 -0.71
N ASP A 414 -5.33 12.53 -1.31
CA ASP A 414 -5.68 12.46 -2.73
C ASP A 414 -6.12 11.05 -3.22
N THR A 415 -6.52 10.12 -2.34
CA THR A 415 -6.91 8.75 -2.73
C THR A 415 -8.33 8.68 -3.27
N ASP A 416 -8.55 7.86 -4.29
CA ASP A 416 -9.88 7.44 -4.74
C ASP A 416 -10.17 6.03 -4.17
N ILE A 417 -11.23 5.90 -3.35
CA ILE A 417 -11.53 4.68 -2.61
C ILE A 417 -13.00 4.31 -2.84
N VAL A 418 -13.25 3.09 -3.31
CA VAL A 418 -14.62 2.56 -3.36
C VAL A 418 -15.07 2.22 -1.94
N SER A 419 -14.41 1.27 -1.27
CA SER A 419 -14.64 0.99 0.15
C SER A 419 -13.37 0.63 0.92
N ILE A 420 -13.30 1.05 2.20
CA ILE A 420 -12.16 0.82 3.09
C ILE A 420 -12.61 0.48 4.51
N GLU A 421 -12.00 -0.55 5.10
CA GLU A 421 -12.25 -1.00 6.47
C GLU A 421 -10.96 -1.02 7.30
N PHE A 422 -10.98 -0.33 8.45
CA PHE A 422 -9.98 -0.43 9.51
C PHE A 422 -10.57 -1.18 10.71
N ASN A 423 -10.27 -2.48 10.82
CA ASN A 423 -10.76 -3.33 11.90
C ASN A 423 -9.62 -3.70 12.86
N ARG A 424 -9.76 -3.44 14.16
CA ARG A 424 -8.69 -3.68 15.14
C ARG A 424 -7.36 -3.03 14.76
N THR A 425 -7.40 -1.92 14.01
CA THR A 425 -6.21 -1.20 13.58
C THR A 425 -5.69 -0.31 14.72
N GLU A 426 -4.39 -0.38 14.98
CA GLU A 426 -3.67 0.47 15.90
C GLU A 426 -3.01 1.63 15.17
N PHE A 427 -3.37 2.86 15.54
CA PHE A 427 -2.76 4.09 15.04
C PHE A 427 -1.95 4.75 16.15
N GLN A 428 -0.63 4.81 15.99
CA GLN A 428 0.28 5.43 16.94
C GLN A 428 0.72 6.85 16.55
N SER A 429 0.28 7.31 15.38
CA SER A 429 0.59 8.64 14.84
C SER A 429 -0.61 9.13 14.02
N ASP A 430 -0.48 10.35 13.48
CA ASP A 430 -1.50 11.00 12.67
C ASP A 430 -1.75 10.26 11.35
N VAL A 431 -2.99 10.33 10.88
CA VAL A 431 -3.45 9.77 9.60
C VAL A 431 -4.00 10.91 8.74
N ASP A 432 -3.58 10.95 7.48
CA ASP A 432 -3.95 12.01 6.54
C ASP A 432 -4.88 11.44 5.47
N PHE A 433 -6.10 11.95 5.37
CA PHE A 433 -7.09 11.65 4.33
C PHE A 433 -7.45 12.93 3.56
N THR A 434 -6.54 13.91 3.51
CA THR A 434 -6.80 15.19 2.82
C THR A 434 -7.13 14.94 1.35
N ASP A 435 -8.19 15.56 0.83
CA ASP A 435 -8.66 15.40 -0.56
C ASP A 435 -9.02 13.94 -0.96
N ALA A 436 -9.21 13.02 -0.01
CA ALA A 436 -9.63 11.65 -0.30
C ALA A 436 -11.12 11.57 -0.71
N GLU A 437 -11.45 10.76 -1.71
CA GLU A 437 -12.81 10.53 -2.19
C GLU A 437 -13.23 9.08 -1.88
N ILE A 438 -14.11 8.89 -0.88
CA ILE A 438 -14.66 7.58 -0.51
C ILE A 438 -16.11 7.46 -1.00
N THR A 439 -16.32 6.67 -2.05
CA THR A 439 -17.59 6.65 -2.81
C THR A 439 -18.62 5.65 -2.31
N GLU A 440 -18.22 4.59 -1.62
CA GLU A 440 -19.15 3.69 -0.93
C GLU A 440 -18.89 3.78 0.57
N THR A 441 -18.15 2.83 1.15
CA THR A 441 -18.15 2.61 2.59
C THR A 441 -16.81 2.95 3.25
N PHE A 442 -16.83 3.77 4.30
CA PHE A 442 -15.69 4.01 5.21
C PHE A 442 -15.96 3.42 6.60
N ILE A 443 -15.19 2.41 7.03
CA ILE A 443 -15.38 1.75 8.33
C ILE A 443 -14.13 1.89 9.21
N ILE A 444 -14.33 2.33 10.45
CA ILE A 444 -13.35 2.17 11.54
C ILE A 444 -14.05 1.42 12.69
N GLU A 445 -13.62 0.18 12.91
CA GLU A 445 -14.12 -0.69 13.97
C GLU A 445 -13.01 -1.19 14.90
N ASN A 446 -13.30 -1.14 16.19
CA ASN A 446 -12.42 -1.55 17.28
C ASN A 446 -10.98 -0.97 17.20
N PRO A 447 -10.79 0.31 16.86
CA PRO A 447 -9.44 0.85 16.70
C PRO A 447 -8.69 0.90 18.03
N VAL A 448 -7.37 0.99 17.96
CA VAL A 448 -6.52 1.34 19.10
C VAL A 448 -5.83 2.65 18.76
N PHE A 449 -6.08 3.69 19.54
CA PHE A 449 -5.43 4.99 19.37
C PHE A 449 -4.39 5.17 20.46
N VAL A 450 -3.15 5.46 20.07
CA VAL A 450 -2.04 5.76 20.99
C VAL A 450 -1.69 7.24 20.88
N ASP A 451 -1.53 7.92 22.03
CA ASP A 451 -1.19 9.34 22.14
C ASP A 451 -2.17 10.32 21.42
N ASP A 452 -3.45 9.94 21.36
CA ASP A 452 -4.57 10.76 20.83
C ASP A 452 -4.33 11.32 19.41
N PRO A 453 -4.15 10.44 18.39
CA PRO A 453 -3.73 10.82 17.05
C PRO A 453 -4.80 11.66 16.32
N TYR A 454 -4.35 12.49 15.38
CA TYR A 454 -5.24 13.25 14.50
C TYR A 454 -5.46 12.50 13.18
N LEU A 455 -6.72 12.42 12.78
CA LEU A 455 -7.16 11.95 11.47
C LEU A 455 -7.70 13.16 10.70
N ASP A 456 -6.97 13.61 9.70
CA ASP A 456 -7.29 14.80 8.91
C ASP A 456 -8.10 14.42 7.67
N PHE A 457 -9.35 14.84 7.59
CA PHE A 457 -10.24 14.65 6.44
C PHE A 457 -10.46 15.97 5.71
N THR A 458 -9.46 16.85 5.70
CA THR A 458 -9.59 18.15 5.04
C THR A 458 -9.95 17.97 3.56
N ASP A 459 -11.02 18.62 3.12
CA ASP A 459 -11.53 18.54 1.74
C ASP A 459 -11.95 17.14 1.23
N ALA A 460 -11.95 16.11 2.09
CA ALA A 460 -12.36 14.74 1.75
C ALA A 460 -13.88 14.57 1.57
N THR A 461 -14.30 13.53 0.85
CA THR A 461 -15.70 13.08 0.76
C THR A 461 -15.86 11.67 1.34
N ILE A 462 -16.90 11.47 2.15
CA ILE A 462 -17.31 10.14 2.63
C ILE A 462 -18.81 9.98 2.35
N GLU A 463 -19.19 9.06 1.47
CA GLU A 463 -20.62 8.82 1.14
C GLU A 463 -21.39 8.09 2.24
N GLU A 464 -20.85 6.99 2.78
CA GLU A 464 -21.43 6.26 3.90
C GLU A 464 -20.36 5.59 4.76
N GLY A 465 -20.71 5.21 5.99
CA GLY A 465 -19.73 4.54 6.84
C GLY A 465 -20.04 4.52 8.33
N THR A 466 -19.11 3.96 9.10
CA THR A 466 -19.15 3.96 10.57
C THR A 466 -17.79 4.29 11.14
N ILE A 467 -17.73 5.27 12.03
CA ILE A 467 -16.53 5.63 12.79
C ILE A 467 -16.78 5.35 14.26
N MET A 468 -16.08 4.36 14.81
CA MET A 468 -16.16 4.01 16.23
C MET A 468 -14.96 4.50 17.03
N GLN A 469 -15.21 5.20 18.13
CA GLN A 469 -14.23 5.43 19.19
C GLN A 469 -14.11 4.21 20.12
N PRO A 470 -12.90 3.84 20.58
CA PRO A 470 -12.71 2.67 21.43
C PRO A 470 -13.05 2.95 22.90
N ASP A 471 -12.95 1.93 23.76
CA ASP A 471 -13.25 2.06 25.20
C ASP A 471 -12.24 2.99 25.94
N ARG A 472 -11.04 3.21 25.38
CA ARG A 472 -9.97 4.04 25.96
C ARG A 472 -9.05 4.58 24.88
N GLY A 473 -8.61 5.83 25.04
CA GLY A 473 -7.70 6.53 24.10
C GLY A 473 -8.46 6.86 22.81
N TRP A 474 -8.76 8.12 22.57
CA TRP A 474 -9.66 8.51 21.48
C TRP A 474 -8.92 9.33 20.44
N GLY A 475 -9.16 9.03 19.16
CA GLY A 475 -8.59 9.78 18.04
C GLY A 475 -9.37 11.07 17.80
N HIS A 476 -8.70 12.08 17.26
CA HIS A 476 -9.29 13.37 16.87
C HIS A 476 -9.55 13.41 15.37
N PHE A 477 -10.80 13.64 14.96
CA PHE A 477 -11.21 13.64 13.55
C PHE A 477 -11.51 15.06 13.07
N ASP A 478 -10.79 15.55 12.05
CA ASP A 478 -11.01 16.88 11.47
C ASP A 478 -11.67 16.82 10.09
N PHE A 479 -12.95 17.18 10.01
CA PHE A 479 -13.74 17.26 8.78
C PHE A 479 -13.75 18.68 8.21
N THR A 480 -12.60 19.34 8.13
CA THR A 480 -12.52 20.71 7.60
C THR A 480 -12.80 20.70 6.10
N GLN A 481 -13.79 21.49 5.64
CA GLN A 481 -14.27 21.51 4.25
C GLN A 481 -14.78 20.18 3.65
N ALA A 482 -14.67 19.07 4.37
CA ALA A 482 -15.13 17.76 3.95
C ALA A 482 -16.63 17.71 3.58
N THR A 483 -17.01 16.71 2.79
CA THR A 483 -18.39 16.30 2.54
C THR A 483 -18.67 14.99 3.27
N VAL A 484 -19.54 15.03 4.29
CA VAL A 484 -19.88 13.87 5.11
C VAL A 484 -21.32 13.46 4.82
N GLY A 485 -21.44 12.23 4.34
CA GLY A 485 -22.64 11.48 3.95
C GLY A 485 -23.40 10.81 5.11
N ASP A 486 -23.92 9.60 4.89
CA ASP A 486 -24.57 8.77 5.92
C ASP A 486 -23.53 8.05 6.80
N VAL A 487 -22.78 8.83 7.58
CA VAL A 487 -21.72 8.33 8.46
C VAL A 487 -22.21 8.25 9.91
N LEU A 488 -22.22 7.05 10.47
CA LEU A 488 -22.54 6.79 11.87
C LEU A 488 -21.31 7.02 12.76
N LEU A 489 -21.39 7.99 13.67
CA LEU A 489 -20.37 8.18 14.72
C LEU A 489 -20.80 7.43 15.99
N THR A 490 -19.95 6.55 16.51
CA THR A 490 -20.27 5.74 17.69
C THR A 490 -19.08 5.62 18.65
N ALA A 491 -19.35 5.13 19.86
CA ALA A 491 -18.34 4.76 20.85
C ALA A 491 -18.66 3.36 21.38
N ALA A 492 -17.62 2.61 21.70
CA ALA A 492 -17.72 1.24 22.23
C ALA A 492 -18.48 1.19 23.57
N ASP A 493 -18.20 2.09 24.52
CA ASP A 493 -19.01 2.28 25.73
C ASP A 493 -20.19 3.25 25.48
N GLN A 494 -21.41 2.83 25.82
CA GLN A 494 -22.60 3.66 25.76
C GLN A 494 -22.57 4.87 26.71
N VAL A 495 -21.78 4.82 27.79
CA VAL A 495 -21.61 5.95 28.72
C VAL A 495 -20.78 7.06 28.09
N ASP A 496 -19.72 6.68 27.35
CA ASP A 496 -18.75 7.63 26.79
C ASP A 496 -19.28 8.32 25.53
N ARG A 497 -20.34 7.80 24.90
CA ARG A 497 -21.12 8.50 23.84
C ARG A 497 -21.48 9.95 24.17
N ARG A 498 -21.44 10.34 25.44
CA ARG A 498 -21.69 11.71 25.94
C ARG A 498 -20.58 12.72 25.65
N GLU A 499 -19.39 12.25 25.32
CA GLU A 499 -18.22 13.08 24.96
C GLU A 499 -17.83 12.86 23.48
N LEU A 500 -18.54 11.98 22.75
CA LEU A 500 -18.21 11.57 21.37
C LEU A 500 -17.79 12.73 20.46
N LEU A 501 -18.66 13.73 20.20
CA LEU A 501 -18.32 14.80 19.27
C LEU A 501 -17.31 15.84 19.82
N ASP A 502 -16.78 15.66 21.04
CA ASP A 502 -15.68 16.50 21.53
C ASP A 502 -14.37 16.22 20.78
N TYR A 503 -14.30 15.07 20.12
CA TYR A 503 -13.19 14.58 19.31
C TYR A 503 -13.43 14.71 17.81
N PHE A 504 -14.55 15.34 17.42
CA PHE A 504 -14.89 15.58 16.03
C PHE A 504 -14.97 17.08 15.77
N ARG A 505 -14.22 17.55 14.78
CA ARG A 505 -14.20 18.95 14.37
C ARG A 505 -14.84 19.08 13.00
N PHE A 506 -15.92 19.84 12.93
CA PHE A 506 -16.58 20.22 11.69
C PHE A 506 -16.35 21.71 11.40
N CYS A 507 -15.60 22.03 10.34
CA CYS A 507 -15.33 23.41 9.96
C CYS A 507 -15.59 23.61 8.46
N ASP A 508 -16.66 24.33 8.13
CA ASP A 508 -17.15 24.48 6.76
C ASP A 508 -17.50 23.14 6.06
N THR A 509 -17.75 22.09 6.84
CA THR A 509 -18.18 20.77 6.38
C THR A 509 -19.54 20.82 5.69
N THR A 510 -19.66 20.14 4.56
CA THR A 510 -20.93 19.83 3.89
C THR A 510 -21.51 18.56 4.51
N PHE A 511 -22.74 18.64 5.00
CA PHE A 511 -23.45 17.50 5.57
C PHE A 511 -24.46 17.03 4.53
N ASP A 512 -24.08 16.08 3.70
CA ASP A 512 -25.01 15.39 2.80
C ASP A 512 -25.54 14.18 3.55
N THR A 513 -26.86 13.95 3.63
CA THR A 513 -27.49 12.84 4.38
C THR A 513 -27.13 12.58 5.87
N PHE A 514 -26.11 13.21 6.48
CA PHE A 514 -25.63 12.98 7.86
C PHE A 514 -26.70 13.15 8.94
N ASP A 515 -27.04 12.09 9.66
CA ASP A 515 -28.17 12.08 10.60
C ASP A 515 -27.83 12.62 12.01
N PHE A 516 -28.04 13.92 12.22
CA PHE A 516 -27.92 14.54 13.54
C PHE A 516 -28.89 13.99 14.62
N SER A 517 -29.92 13.22 14.25
CA SER A 517 -30.88 12.66 15.21
C SER A 517 -30.24 11.65 16.16
N GLN A 518 -29.20 10.97 15.69
CA GLN A 518 -28.46 9.95 16.42
C GLN A 518 -27.55 10.55 17.51
N HIS A 519 -27.22 11.84 17.40
CA HIS A 519 -26.30 12.54 18.31
C HIS A 519 -26.99 13.59 19.21
N LEU A 520 -28.32 13.59 19.28
CA LEU A 520 -29.09 14.62 20.02
C LEU A 520 -28.76 14.69 21.51
N GLU A 521 -28.52 13.56 22.17
CA GLU A 521 -28.23 13.54 23.61
C GLU A 521 -26.89 14.23 23.92
N TYR A 522 -25.88 14.02 23.08
CA TYR A 522 -24.61 14.72 23.17
C TYR A 522 -24.78 16.21 22.87
N LEU A 523 -25.47 16.56 21.77
CA LEU A 523 -25.56 17.94 21.31
C LEU A 523 -26.22 18.86 22.34
N ASP A 524 -27.18 18.34 23.12
CA ASP A 524 -27.76 19.05 24.26
C ASP A 524 -26.75 19.36 25.38
N ARG A 525 -25.76 18.48 25.60
CA ARG A 525 -24.76 18.59 26.68
C ARG A 525 -23.62 19.52 26.30
N ASN A 526 -23.05 19.41 25.09
CA ASN A 526 -21.99 20.31 24.59
C ASN A 526 -22.54 21.66 24.07
N ASN A 527 -23.74 22.06 24.48
CA ASN A 527 -24.36 23.29 24.01
C ASN A 527 -24.35 23.44 22.48
N TRP A 528 -24.43 22.37 21.69
CA TRP A 528 -24.41 22.40 20.21
C TRP A 528 -23.12 23.00 19.59
N VAL A 529 -21.96 22.78 20.20
CA VAL A 529 -20.65 23.09 19.58
C VAL A 529 -20.26 21.97 18.61
N LEU A 530 -19.74 22.33 17.43
CA LEU A 530 -19.32 21.39 16.37
C LEU A 530 -17.91 21.68 15.82
N HIS A 531 -17.38 22.89 15.99
CA HIS A 531 -16.26 23.42 15.17
C HIS A 531 -14.91 23.45 15.90
N THR A 532 -14.83 22.83 17.09
CA THR A 532 -13.66 22.82 17.96
C THR A 532 -13.61 21.52 18.73
N PHE A 533 -12.41 20.95 18.91
CA PHE A 533 -12.17 19.92 19.90
C PHE A 533 -12.33 20.48 21.32
N ALA A 534 -12.83 19.67 22.26
CA ALA A 534 -12.99 20.13 23.65
C ALA A 534 -11.67 20.10 24.45
N HIS A 535 -10.73 19.20 24.09
CA HIS A 535 -9.47 18.97 24.82
C HIS A 535 -8.28 18.68 23.87
N PRO A 536 -7.76 19.66 23.11
CA PRO A 536 -6.51 19.42 22.38
C PRO A 536 -5.35 19.35 23.40
N GLU A 537 -4.84 18.15 23.69
CA GLU A 537 -3.67 17.97 24.57
C GLU A 537 -2.34 18.32 23.85
N THR A 538 -2.34 18.37 22.52
CA THR A 538 -1.19 18.62 21.62
C THR A 538 -1.41 19.84 20.71
N GLU A 539 -0.34 20.37 20.10
CA GLU A 539 -0.39 21.51 19.17
C GLU A 539 -1.07 21.12 17.84
N PHE A 540 -2.38 20.95 17.85
CA PHE A 540 -3.19 20.83 16.64
C PHE A 540 -3.12 22.11 15.80
N THR A 541 -2.66 21.98 14.55
CA THR A 541 -2.60 23.10 13.59
C THR A 541 -3.70 22.94 12.54
N PRO A 542 -4.85 23.62 12.67
CA PRO A 542 -5.95 23.47 11.72
C PRO A 542 -5.57 24.00 10.33
N ALA A 543 -5.94 23.28 9.28
CA ALA A 543 -5.76 23.71 7.88
C ALA A 543 -6.35 25.11 7.61
N LEU A 544 -7.47 25.43 8.27
CA LEU A 544 -8.13 26.73 8.17
C LEU A 544 -8.30 27.44 9.51
N GLU A 545 -8.00 28.74 9.50
CA GLU A 545 -8.29 29.61 10.63
C GLU A 545 -9.80 29.67 10.95
N LEU A 546 -10.15 29.51 12.22
CA LEU A 546 -11.51 29.56 12.76
C LEU A 546 -12.05 31.01 12.83
N THR A 547 -12.43 31.57 11.68
CA THR A 547 -13.08 32.89 11.64
C THR A 547 -14.58 32.81 11.97
N PRO A 548 -15.20 33.85 12.55
CA PRO A 548 -16.65 33.86 12.79
C PRO A 548 -17.50 33.66 11.54
N ALA A 549 -17.00 34.03 10.36
CA ALA A 549 -17.67 33.83 9.09
C ALA A 549 -17.72 32.34 8.69
N ARG A 550 -16.61 31.61 8.86
CA ARG A 550 -16.55 30.15 8.61
C ARG A 550 -17.41 29.37 9.59
N ILE A 551 -17.37 29.73 10.87
CA ILE A 551 -18.21 29.09 11.88
C ILE A 551 -19.70 29.34 11.59
N GLU A 552 -20.08 30.55 11.19
CA GLU A 552 -21.45 30.83 10.74
C GLU A 552 -21.86 29.97 9.53
N LYS A 553 -20.95 29.78 8.56
CA LYS A 553 -21.18 28.94 7.37
C LYS A 553 -21.36 27.46 7.76
N THR A 554 -20.53 26.95 8.67
CA THR A 554 -20.64 25.61 9.25
C THR A 554 -22.04 25.37 9.83
N TYR A 555 -22.50 26.24 10.73
CA TYR A 555 -23.83 26.12 11.32
C TYR A 555 -24.97 26.38 10.34
N LEU A 556 -24.74 27.12 9.25
CA LEU A 556 -25.72 27.24 8.17
C LEU A 556 -25.88 25.90 7.44
N LYS A 557 -24.78 25.23 7.09
CA LYS A 557 -24.79 23.91 6.43
C LYS A 557 -25.45 22.85 7.34
N ALA A 558 -24.99 22.72 8.59
CA ALA A 558 -25.57 21.80 9.57
C ALA A 558 -27.08 22.03 9.79
N LYS A 559 -27.51 23.29 9.87
CA LYS A 559 -28.94 23.65 9.97
C LYS A 559 -29.73 23.19 8.75
N SER A 560 -29.20 23.41 7.54
CA SER A 560 -29.89 23.04 6.31
C SER A 560 -30.05 21.52 6.21
N SER A 561 -29.00 20.76 6.50
CA SER A 561 -29.05 19.29 6.55
C SER A 561 -30.06 18.77 7.58
N ALA A 562 -29.98 19.24 8.84
CA ALA A 562 -30.95 18.88 9.87
C ALA A 562 -32.40 19.24 9.50
N SER A 563 -32.61 20.33 8.75
CA SER A 563 -33.95 20.71 8.27
C SER A 563 -34.45 19.77 7.16
N ALA A 564 -33.57 19.32 6.27
CA ALA A 564 -33.89 18.40 5.19
C ALA A 564 -34.35 17.03 5.72
N GLN A 565 -33.75 16.57 6.81
CA GLN A 565 -34.11 15.32 7.50
C GLN A 565 -35.25 15.49 8.53
N SER A 566 -35.94 16.63 8.54
CA SER A 566 -37.02 16.92 9.49
C SER A 566 -36.61 16.86 10.97
N ASN A 567 -35.32 17.03 11.30
CA ASN A 567 -34.83 17.14 12.67
C ASN A 567 -34.98 18.59 13.18
N ILE A 568 -36.20 18.91 13.62
CA ILE A 568 -36.59 20.28 13.98
C ILE A 568 -35.80 20.82 15.18
N LYS A 569 -35.46 19.95 16.14
CA LYS A 569 -34.68 20.32 17.34
C LYS A 569 -33.27 20.76 16.95
N ALA A 570 -32.55 19.95 16.18
CA ALA A 570 -31.20 20.27 15.73
C ALA A 570 -31.17 21.50 14.83
N ALA A 571 -32.08 21.58 13.85
CA ALA A 571 -32.21 22.77 13.00
C ALA A 571 -32.49 24.06 13.80
N GLY A 572 -33.25 23.95 14.89
CA GLY A 572 -33.52 25.04 15.82
C GLY A 572 -32.25 25.55 16.51
N GLU A 573 -31.50 24.67 17.17
CA GLU A 573 -30.32 25.07 17.94
C GLU A 573 -29.11 25.44 17.05
N PHE A 574 -28.93 24.80 15.89
CA PHE A 574 -27.95 25.26 14.90
C PHE A 574 -28.27 26.65 14.36
N ARG A 575 -29.56 27.00 14.20
CA ARG A 575 -29.96 28.38 13.88
C ARG A 575 -29.54 29.36 14.98
N VAL A 576 -29.66 28.99 16.26
CA VAL A 576 -29.20 29.83 17.38
C VAL A 576 -27.71 30.08 17.29
N LYS A 577 -26.91 29.02 17.11
CA LYS A 577 -25.45 29.11 16.96
C LYS A 577 -25.05 29.98 15.77
N ARG A 578 -25.62 29.72 14.60
CA ARG A 578 -25.42 30.55 13.41
C ARG A 578 -25.64 32.04 13.71
N GLN A 579 -26.72 32.39 14.40
CA GLN A 579 -27.02 33.79 14.73
C GLN A 579 -26.01 34.40 15.71
N GLN A 580 -25.52 33.62 16.68
CA GLN A 580 -24.49 34.09 17.62
C GLN A 580 -23.16 34.42 16.92
N TYR A 581 -22.75 33.61 15.95
CA TYR A 581 -21.53 33.86 15.17
C TYR A 581 -21.72 34.93 14.09
N ALA A 582 -22.90 35.01 13.47
CA ALA A 582 -23.26 36.13 12.60
C ALA A 582 -23.14 37.48 13.32
N ARG A 583 -23.55 37.54 14.60
CA ARG A 583 -23.34 38.72 15.44
C ARG A 583 -21.86 39.04 15.65
N ARG A 584 -21.03 38.04 15.99
CA ARG A 584 -19.58 38.25 16.17
C ARG A 584 -18.95 38.83 14.90
N LYS A 585 -19.34 38.29 13.73
CA LYS A 585 -18.96 38.82 12.41
C LYS A 585 -19.41 40.27 12.23
N PHE A 586 -20.67 40.61 12.50
CA PHE A 586 -21.15 42.00 12.39
C PHE A 586 -20.43 42.95 13.35
N THR A 587 -20.12 42.51 14.57
CA THR A 587 -19.38 43.29 15.56
C THR A 587 -17.96 43.58 15.10
N GLN A 588 -17.27 42.59 14.52
CA GLN A 588 -15.94 42.79 13.94
C GLN A 588 -15.98 43.85 12.83
N ILE A 589 -16.93 43.74 11.88
CA ILE A 589 -17.09 44.72 10.79
C ILE A 589 -17.46 46.11 11.33
N ALA A 590 -18.23 46.19 12.42
CA ALA A 590 -18.59 47.48 13.03
C ALA A 590 -17.40 48.15 13.75
N ALA A 591 -16.52 47.34 14.34
CA ALA A 591 -15.32 47.77 15.05
C ALA A 591 -14.14 48.10 14.11
N ASP A 592 -14.12 47.53 12.90
CA ASP A 592 -13.08 47.77 11.93
C ASP A 592 -13.01 49.24 11.49
N SER A 593 -11.85 49.87 11.69
CA SER A 593 -11.60 51.26 11.30
C SER A 593 -11.35 51.44 9.81
N ALA A 594 -11.01 50.37 9.08
CA ALA A 594 -10.81 50.41 7.63
C ALA A 594 -12.14 50.46 6.85
N GLU A 595 -13.25 50.05 7.48
CA GLU A 595 -14.58 50.02 6.86
C GLU A 595 -15.26 51.41 6.80
N PRO A 596 -16.05 51.72 5.75
CA PRO A 596 -16.80 52.96 5.67
C PRO A 596 -17.78 53.14 6.84
N ILE A 597 -17.92 54.38 7.33
CA ILE A 597 -18.80 54.73 8.47
C ILE A 597 -20.23 54.18 8.28
N ARG A 598 -20.77 54.24 7.05
CA ARG A 598 -22.11 53.70 6.75
C ARG A 598 -22.18 52.19 6.97
N THR A 599 -21.14 51.44 6.57
CA THR A 599 -21.04 49.99 6.77
C THR A 599 -20.95 49.67 8.26
N ARG A 600 -20.16 50.44 9.01
CA ARG A 600 -20.01 50.28 10.46
C ARG A 600 -21.32 50.52 11.20
N ILE A 601 -22.03 51.61 10.92
CA ILE A 601 -23.34 51.91 11.52
C ILE A 601 -24.35 50.80 11.17
N ARG A 602 -24.41 50.37 9.91
CA ARG A 602 -25.33 49.31 9.47
C ARG A 602 -25.07 47.99 10.21
N ASN A 603 -23.81 47.58 10.32
CA ASN A 603 -23.47 46.33 11.03
C ASN A 603 -23.62 46.49 12.55
N GLY A 604 -23.39 47.67 13.12
CA GLY A 604 -23.73 47.97 14.51
C GLY A 604 -25.23 47.82 14.82
N LEU A 605 -26.11 48.28 13.92
CA LEU A 605 -27.55 48.06 14.03
C LEU A 605 -27.91 46.57 13.95
N ARG A 606 -27.30 45.81 13.04
CA ARG A 606 -27.49 44.35 12.94
C ARG A 606 -27.03 43.61 14.20
N THR A 607 -25.92 44.02 14.80
CA THR A 607 -25.44 43.49 16.09
C THR A 607 -26.47 43.75 17.20
N ALA A 608 -27.01 44.98 17.27
CA ALA A 608 -28.02 45.34 18.27
C ALA A 608 -29.34 44.57 18.07
N GLU A 609 -29.81 44.45 16.82
CA GLU A 609 -31.00 43.66 16.47
C GLU A 609 -30.84 42.19 16.87
N ASN A 610 -29.71 41.58 16.51
CA ASN A 610 -29.44 40.19 16.84
C ASN A 610 -29.37 39.96 18.37
N LEU A 611 -28.72 40.87 19.12
CA LEU A 611 -28.67 40.82 20.58
C LEU A 611 -30.06 40.96 21.21
N PHE A 612 -30.89 41.86 20.68
CA PHE A 612 -32.28 42.00 21.11
C PHE A 612 -33.06 40.70 20.90
N LEU A 613 -32.92 40.04 19.74
CA LEU A 613 -33.59 38.77 19.45
C LEU A 613 -33.08 37.61 20.34
N GLU A 614 -31.79 37.56 20.68
CA GLU A 614 -31.26 36.56 21.60
C GLU A 614 -31.85 36.70 23.00
N PHE A 615 -31.85 37.93 23.53
CA PHE A 615 -32.30 38.23 24.89
C PHE A 615 -33.82 38.10 25.02
N SER A 616 -34.59 38.66 24.07
CA SER A 616 -36.05 38.71 24.16
C SER A 616 -36.72 37.35 23.94
N CYS A 617 -36.41 36.68 22.82
CA CYS A 617 -37.14 35.48 22.39
C CYS A 617 -36.25 34.28 22.07
N GLY A 618 -34.93 34.38 22.29
CA GLY A 618 -33.98 33.33 21.89
C GLY A 618 -34.08 33.02 20.40
N TYR A 619 -34.11 34.07 19.57
CA TYR A 619 -34.30 33.97 18.11
C TYR A 619 -35.64 33.34 17.68
N GLY A 620 -36.65 33.42 18.55
CA GLY A 620 -38.02 32.92 18.34
C GLY A 620 -38.27 31.51 18.84
N LEU A 621 -37.27 30.86 19.45
CA LEU A 621 -37.33 29.45 19.86
C LEU A 621 -37.58 29.26 21.37
N ARG A 622 -37.43 30.31 22.20
CA ARG A 622 -37.46 30.19 23.66
C ARG A 622 -38.59 31.04 24.26
N LEU A 623 -39.81 30.48 24.29
CA LEU A 623 -41.02 31.18 24.77
C LEU A 623 -40.88 31.73 26.20
N TYR A 624 -40.23 30.97 27.10
CA TYR A 624 -40.05 31.38 28.49
C TYR A 624 -39.28 32.71 28.60
N ARG A 625 -38.33 33.00 27.70
CA ARG A 625 -37.57 34.26 27.70
C ARG A 625 -38.49 35.45 27.45
N ILE A 626 -39.45 35.31 26.55
CA ILE A 626 -40.42 36.36 26.24
C ILE A 626 -41.22 36.67 27.51
N THR A 627 -41.78 35.64 28.17
CA THR A 627 -42.50 35.80 29.44
C THR A 627 -41.63 36.43 30.53
N THR A 628 -40.37 36.03 30.64
CA THR A 628 -39.41 36.64 31.58
C THR A 628 -39.19 38.13 31.28
N VAL A 629 -39.03 38.51 30.01
CA VAL A 629 -38.88 39.92 29.60
C VAL A 629 -40.16 40.72 29.86
N PHE A 630 -41.34 40.14 29.64
CA PHE A 630 -42.64 40.73 30.01
C PHE A 630 -42.74 41.06 31.51
N ILE A 631 -42.10 40.25 32.36
CA ILE A 631 -42.06 40.47 33.80
C ILE A 631 -40.97 41.47 34.18
N LEU A 632 -39.75 41.30 33.66
CA LEU A 632 -38.59 42.07 34.10
C LEU A 632 -38.55 43.50 33.57
N VAL A 633 -39.00 43.76 32.33
CA VAL A 633 -38.91 45.10 31.73
C VAL A 633 -39.69 46.16 32.54
N PRO A 634 -40.96 45.93 32.92
CA PRO A 634 -41.67 46.86 33.80
C PRO A 634 -41.03 46.99 35.18
N LEU A 635 -40.45 45.92 35.73
CA LEU A 635 -39.75 45.98 37.02
C LEU A 635 -38.49 46.85 36.95
N ILE A 636 -37.68 46.71 35.90
CA ILE A 636 -36.49 47.53 35.67
C ILE A 636 -36.90 49.00 35.50
N ALA A 637 -37.94 49.27 34.72
CA ALA A 637 -38.44 50.63 34.54
C ALA A 637 -38.96 51.23 35.86
N ALA A 638 -39.63 50.44 36.70
CA ALA A 638 -40.07 50.86 38.03
C ALA A 638 -38.90 51.23 38.96
N ILE A 639 -37.79 50.49 38.89
CA ILE A 639 -36.55 50.82 39.61
C ILE A 639 -36.00 52.17 39.12
N LEU A 640 -35.96 52.39 37.81
CA LEU A 640 -35.52 53.68 37.24
C LEU A 640 -36.43 54.83 37.67
N PHE A 641 -37.75 54.65 37.59
CA PHE A 641 -38.73 55.65 38.05
C PHE A 641 -38.54 56.01 39.53
N THR A 642 -38.19 55.02 40.35
CA THR A 642 -38.04 55.19 41.79
C THR A 642 -36.70 55.81 42.17
N PHE A 643 -35.59 55.39 41.57
CA PHE A 643 -34.24 55.67 42.09
C PHE A 643 -33.32 56.46 41.14
N ALA A 644 -33.66 56.66 39.86
CA ALA A 644 -32.76 57.28 38.87
C ALA A 644 -32.81 58.83 38.86
N GLY A 645 -33.35 59.45 39.91
CA GLY A 645 -33.37 60.90 40.09
C GLY A 645 -34.36 61.65 39.18
N PRO A 646 -34.42 63.00 39.27
CA PRO A 646 -35.56 63.81 38.77
C PRO A 646 -35.91 63.63 37.29
N LEU A 647 -34.96 63.20 36.46
CA LEU A 647 -35.21 62.89 35.05
C LEU A 647 -36.24 61.78 34.86
N PHE A 648 -36.32 60.83 35.79
CA PHE A 648 -37.24 59.68 35.77
C PHE A 648 -38.40 59.82 36.76
N GLU A 649 -38.65 61.03 37.28
CA GLU A 649 -39.70 61.26 38.27
C GLU A 649 -41.11 60.99 37.73
N THR A 650 -41.93 60.32 38.53
CA THR A 650 -43.35 60.09 38.32
C THR A 650 -44.15 60.79 39.42
N SER A 651 -45.46 60.95 39.24
CA SER A 651 -46.32 61.50 40.29
C SER A 651 -46.52 60.57 41.49
N ALA A 652 -45.95 59.35 41.47
CA ALA A 652 -45.85 58.48 42.65
C ALA A 652 -44.67 58.86 43.57
N GLY A 653 -43.77 59.74 43.10
CA GLY A 653 -42.59 60.22 43.80
C GLY A 653 -41.33 59.40 43.50
N GLN A 654 -40.23 59.85 44.09
CA GLN A 654 -38.91 59.20 44.01
C GLN A 654 -38.33 58.92 45.38
N ALA A 655 -37.39 57.99 45.45
CA ALA A 655 -36.62 57.66 46.63
C ALA A 655 -35.13 57.68 46.32
N SER A 656 -34.30 57.98 47.33
CA SER A 656 -32.85 57.79 47.21
C SER A 656 -32.52 56.30 47.31
N LEU A 657 -31.55 55.84 46.50
CA LEU A 657 -31.03 54.47 46.57
C LEU A 657 -30.48 54.15 47.98
N SER A 658 -29.92 55.15 48.67
CA SER A 658 -29.41 55.02 50.04
C SER A 658 -30.49 54.76 51.10
N GLN A 659 -31.77 54.91 50.76
CA GLN A 659 -32.92 54.72 51.64
C GLN A 659 -33.88 53.63 51.14
N ALA A 660 -33.45 52.78 50.19
CA ALA A 660 -34.31 51.85 49.46
C ALA A 660 -35.12 50.89 50.37
N LEU A 661 -34.63 50.56 51.57
CA LEU A 661 -35.28 49.65 52.52
C LEU A 661 -36.25 50.33 53.49
N ASN A 662 -36.42 51.65 53.43
CA ASN A 662 -37.38 52.37 54.29
C ASN A 662 -38.82 52.11 53.85
N ALA A 663 -39.75 52.02 54.81
CA ALA A 663 -41.17 51.75 54.56
C ALA A 663 -41.83 52.75 53.56
N THR A 664 -41.34 53.99 53.51
CA THR A 664 -41.81 55.00 52.55
C THR A 664 -41.25 54.75 51.15
N SER A 665 -39.97 54.38 51.03
CA SER A 665 -39.32 54.09 49.75
C SER A 665 -39.83 52.80 49.12
N THR A 666 -40.14 51.78 49.93
CA THR A 666 -40.79 50.55 49.46
C THR A 666 -42.21 50.81 48.95
N ARG A 667 -42.97 51.70 49.61
CA ARG A 667 -44.28 52.15 49.13
C ARG A 667 -44.17 52.88 47.78
N THR A 668 -43.21 53.79 47.63
CA THR A 668 -42.96 54.50 46.36
C THR A 668 -42.56 53.52 45.25
N LEU A 669 -41.69 52.55 45.55
CA LEU A 669 -41.33 51.50 44.60
C LEU A 669 -42.54 50.69 44.16
N LEU A 670 -43.40 50.25 45.08
CA LEU A 670 -44.61 49.48 44.75
C LEU A 670 -45.59 50.28 43.87
N LEU A 671 -45.75 51.58 44.13
CA LEU A 671 -46.56 52.47 43.29
C LEU A 671 -45.96 52.64 41.90
N ASN A 672 -44.63 52.75 41.79
CA ASN A 672 -43.93 52.82 40.51
C ASN A 672 -43.92 51.48 39.75
N VAL A 673 -43.92 50.34 40.46
CA VAL A 673 -44.13 49.01 39.86
C VAL A 673 -45.54 48.93 39.29
N TYR A 674 -46.56 49.29 40.08
CA TYR A 674 -47.94 49.35 39.61
C TYR A 674 -48.07 50.25 38.37
N PHE A 675 -47.53 51.48 38.43
CA PHE A 675 -47.51 52.41 37.30
C PHE A 675 -46.83 51.82 36.06
N SER A 676 -45.64 51.22 36.23
CA SER A 676 -44.90 50.65 35.10
C SER A 676 -45.65 49.50 34.43
N TYR A 677 -46.33 48.63 35.18
CA TYR A 677 -47.11 47.53 34.62
C TYR A 677 -48.39 47.98 33.92
N ILE A 678 -49.15 48.92 34.50
CA ILE A 678 -50.38 49.41 33.85
C ILE A 678 -50.06 50.22 32.58
N THR A 679 -48.92 50.89 32.54
CA THR A 679 -48.41 51.58 31.34
C THR A 679 -47.94 50.57 30.30
N PHE A 680 -47.13 49.58 30.70
CA PHE A 680 -46.63 48.55 29.80
C PHE A 680 -47.78 47.74 29.16
N LEU A 681 -48.76 47.30 29.96
CA LEU A 681 -49.93 46.55 29.49
C LEU A 681 -51.00 47.44 28.82
N THR A 682 -50.76 48.74 28.69
CA THR A 682 -51.67 49.71 28.05
C THR A 682 -53.07 49.82 28.69
N ILE A 683 -53.20 49.45 29.97
CA ILE A 683 -54.50 49.46 30.67
C ILE A 683 -54.89 50.87 31.13
N GLY A 684 -53.92 51.65 31.64
CA GLY A 684 -54.08 53.09 31.86
C GLY A 684 -55.26 53.53 32.75
N TYR A 685 -55.40 52.97 33.96
CA TYR A 685 -56.50 53.30 34.90
C TYR A 685 -56.55 54.76 35.40
N GLY A 686 -55.51 55.57 35.12
CA GLY A 686 -55.38 56.94 35.60
C GLY A 686 -54.91 57.02 37.06
N GLY A 687 -54.14 58.08 37.40
CA GLY A 687 -53.73 58.39 38.79
C GLY A 687 -52.23 58.59 39.02
N ILE A 688 -51.36 57.91 38.25
CA ILE A 688 -49.91 58.11 38.27
C ILE A 688 -49.45 58.44 36.85
N GLY A 689 -48.63 59.49 36.69
CA GLY A 689 -48.12 59.96 35.40
C GLY A 689 -46.63 60.29 35.40
N PRO A 690 -45.97 60.25 34.24
CA PRO A 690 -44.54 60.59 34.12
C PRO A 690 -44.34 62.11 34.11
N LEU A 691 -43.56 62.64 35.05
CA LEU A 691 -43.28 64.07 35.17
C LEU A 691 -41.98 64.44 34.45
N GLY A 692 -40.90 63.71 34.73
CA GLY A 692 -39.58 63.92 34.13
C GLY A 692 -39.52 63.57 32.64
N LEU A 693 -38.59 64.21 31.90
CA LEU A 693 -38.41 63.93 30.47
C LEU A 693 -38.00 62.48 30.20
N GLY A 694 -37.10 61.93 31.02
CA GLY A 694 -36.72 60.51 30.96
C GLY A 694 -37.88 59.58 31.30
N ALA A 695 -38.72 59.96 32.29
CA ALA A 695 -39.92 59.20 32.64
C ALA A 695 -40.91 59.11 31.48
N ARG A 696 -41.15 60.23 30.78
CA ARG A 696 -42.07 60.30 29.63
C ARG A 696 -41.58 59.45 28.46
N PHE A 697 -40.28 59.52 28.17
CA PHE A 697 -39.67 58.73 27.12
C PHE A 697 -39.70 57.23 27.45
N LEU A 698 -39.33 56.85 28.67
CA LEU A 698 -39.36 55.45 29.12
C LEU A 698 -40.79 54.89 29.13
N ALA A 699 -41.78 55.67 29.57
CA ALA A 699 -43.20 55.29 29.53
C ALA A 699 -43.68 55.04 28.08
N ALA A 700 -43.28 55.87 27.12
CA ALA A 700 -43.59 55.65 25.71
C ALA A 700 -42.90 54.39 25.14
N ILE A 701 -41.63 54.15 25.52
CA ILE A 701 -40.90 52.93 25.15
C ILE A 701 -41.57 51.68 25.71
N LEU A 702 -42.06 51.70 26.96
CA LEU A 702 -42.76 50.56 27.55
C LEU A 702 -43.97 50.13 26.72
N VAL A 703 -44.78 51.10 26.28
CA VAL A 703 -45.94 50.83 25.41
C VAL A 703 -45.50 50.21 24.08
N TYR A 704 -44.46 50.78 23.45
CA TYR A 704 -43.94 50.27 22.18
C TYR A 704 -43.34 48.86 22.30
N LEU A 705 -42.57 48.61 23.37
CA LEU A 705 -41.98 47.31 23.66
C LEU A 705 -43.05 46.25 23.90
N ASN A 706 -44.15 46.57 24.58
CA ASN A 706 -45.27 45.63 24.73
C ASN A 706 -45.81 45.18 23.37
N VAL A 707 -46.05 46.11 22.44
CA VAL A 707 -46.53 45.77 21.09
C VAL A 707 -45.57 44.82 20.36
N ILE A 708 -44.26 45.11 20.41
CA ILE A 708 -43.23 44.25 19.80
C ILE A 708 -43.19 42.88 20.47
N LEU A 709 -43.13 42.84 21.81
CA LEU A 709 -43.00 41.59 22.56
C LEU A 709 -44.26 40.72 22.43
N ALA A 710 -45.46 41.32 22.36
CA ALA A 710 -46.70 40.62 22.09
C ALA A 710 -46.70 40.00 20.68
N GLY A 711 -46.24 40.76 19.67
CA GLY A 711 -46.05 40.25 18.31
C GLY A 711 -45.05 39.09 18.26
N LEU A 712 -43.92 39.21 18.97
CA LEU A 712 -42.92 38.15 19.09
C LEU A 712 -43.46 36.91 19.82
N PHE A 713 -44.29 37.09 20.85
CA PHE A 713 -44.93 36.00 21.59
C PHE A 713 -45.86 35.20 20.68
N ILE A 714 -46.71 35.88 19.90
CA ILE A 714 -47.60 35.25 18.92
C ILE A 714 -46.79 34.53 17.85
N TYR A 715 -45.77 35.20 17.28
CA TYR A 715 -44.89 34.59 16.28
C TYR A 715 -44.19 33.33 16.81
N SER A 716 -43.67 33.37 18.03
CA SER A 716 -43.02 32.23 18.66
C SER A 716 -44.00 31.08 18.92
N LEU A 717 -45.24 31.36 19.30
CA LEU A 717 -46.29 30.35 19.45
C LEU A 717 -46.66 29.68 18.12
N ILE A 718 -46.89 30.47 17.06
CA ILE A 718 -47.22 29.95 15.72
C ILE A 718 -46.09 29.04 15.23
N LYS A 719 -44.85 29.54 15.32
CA LYS A 719 -43.69 28.79 14.86
C LYS A 719 -43.48 27.50 15.66
N ARG A 720 -43.76 27.51 16.96
CA ARG A 720 -43.64 26.32 17.80
C ARG A 720 -44.76 25.31 17.60
N SER A 721 -45.91 25.71 17.05
CA SER A 721 -46.94 24.75 16.62
C SER A 721 -46.62 24.04 15.30
N GLU A 722 -45.61 24.52 14.57
CA GLU A 722 -45.04 23.87 13.37
C GLU A 722 -43.86 22.94 13.72
N ILE A 723 -43.36 23.02 14.97
CA ILE A 723 -42.36 22.12 15.58
C ILE A 723 -43.10 21.00 16.31
#